data_AF-A0A8K1G2W1-F1
#
_entry.id   AF-A0A8K1G2W1-F1
#
_cell.length_a   1.000
_cell.length_b   1.000
_cell.length_c   1.000
_cell.angle_alpha   90.00
_cell.angle_beta   90.00
_cell.angle_gamma   90.00
#
_symmetry.space_group_name_H-M   'P 1'
#
loop_
_entity.id
_entity.type
_entity.pdbx_description
1 polymer ?
#
loop_
_entity_poly.entity_id
_entity_poly.type
_entity_poly.pdbx_seq_one_letter_code
_entity_poly.pdbx_strand_id
1 'polypeptide(L)'
;MALSSERLFDSLGHFGRFQACVYFASVFQAMSCGIHYLASVFMAVTPNFVCGFPGNVSSVLFHNSSASSIEDIWTLWTSTENYIVVQLENGEIWELDQCSRSKREVSLDLAYEYKGNKSVFPCSDGFLYDDTKWKSTVVTQWDLVCDREWLAKLIQPTFMLGVLIGAVIFGDIADRLGRQRVIWFTSAGQFVFGIAVAFTFDYYSFVVVRFLLAMVSSGYLVVAFVYVTEFVGIKARTWASMHVHAFFAMGIMVVALVGFLVRTWWVYQIFLSIATLPFVLCCWMLPETPFWLLSEERYEDAQKVIDTMARWNKVSTPCKVSELCSVQQDDLSSGRIGDDDTSSTKKHNILDLFCNWQIARRTITVWLIWFTGSLGYYVFSLSSVSLGGNEYLNLFLIGAVELPCYIIACVAMDKLGRRNTLIPFLILSALICVLIMFIPQDFNILIILANMAGKFSIGVAFGLIYLYTAELYPTIVRSLAVGSGSMMCRVGSVVAPFCVYLRSVWIFMPLVGVNQDLGNVLGGDDDKMCIKNVTCFAFHLQEKIDYFLPLYKLTGAVVPQTHSVVTKIAADTEEWVGTYLFCLCILEMASPKVAVVGAGVIGLSTALCITETCPSCSVAVLSDQFSPNTTSDVAAGMLIPHTYPDTPIHRQKQWFKETFTYLFAISNSAEASEAGIHLVFGWQVFKSTPKEALPFWSDIVLGFRAMSEAELLKFPQHQFGQAFTTLKCDCPPYLLWLEKRLKAAGAQMYTRKVADLWELHSEYDIVVNCAGMGAHQLVGDKQLFPVRGQVLKVHAPWVKQFIRDGDGLTYIYPGIHRVTLGGTREKGSWSLSPDAGTTKDIFDRCCSLEPSLQGAQGMEVKVGLRPSRQCVRVQREVLSQGGVELPVVHNYGHGAGGFSVHRGTAIEAAQLVEECISALQGSSSRAKL
;
A
#
# COMPACT_ATOMS: atom_id res chain seq x y z
N MET A 1 33.96 0.12 35.61
CA MET A 1 34.25 -0.40 34.25
C MET A 1 34.52 0.68 33.19
N ALA A 2 33.65 1.67 32.92
CA ALA A 2 33.95 2.69 31.89
C ALA A 2 35.17 3.58 32.25
N LEU A 3 35.27 4.08 33.49
CA LEU A 3 36.43 4.85 33.95
C LEU A 3 37.74 4.03 34.00
N SER A 4 37.66 2.73 34.30
CA SER A 4 38.81 1.82 34.32
C SER A 4 39.28 1.45 32.90
N SER A 5 38.35 1.38 31.93
CA SER A 5 38.67 1.14 30.52
C SER A 5 39.47 2.29 29.89
N GLU A 6 39.18 3.54 30.25
CA GLU A 6 39.91 4.69 29.70
C GLU A 6 41.35 4.76 30.21
N ARG A 7 41.57 4.51 31.50
CA ARG A 7 42.92 4.46 32.08
C ARG A 7 43.80 3.37 31.44
N LEU A 8 43.21 2.24 31.06
CA LEU A 8 43.90 1.18 30.32
C LEU A 8 44.38 1.67 28.95
N PHE A 9 43.52 2.35 28.18
CA PHE A 9 43.88 2.88 26.86
C PHE A 9 44.76 4.14 26.92
N ASP A 10 44.68 4.94 27.98
CA ASP A 10 45.62 6.04 28.23
C ASP A 10 47.05 5.51 28.44
N SER A 11 47.19 4.33 29.04
CA SER A 11 48.48 3.67 29.26
C SER A 11 48.98 2.90 28.02
N LEU A 12 48.11 2.18 27.32
CA LEU A 12 48.47 1.32 26.17
C LEU A 12 48.44 2.03 24.81
N GLY A 13 47.89 3.26 24.77
CA GLY A 13 47.58 3.98 23.54
C GLY A 13 46.16 3.67 23.02
N HIS A 14 45.45 4.71 22.58
CA HIS A 14 44.05 4.62 22.13
C HIS A 14 43.88 3.84 20.80
N PHE A 15 44.91 3.80 19.95
CA PHE A 15 44.94 3.02 18.69
C PHE A 15 46.39 2.68 18.29
N GLY A 16 46.93 1.61 18.87
CA GLY A 16 48.29 1.12 18.60
C GLY A 16 48.37 0.10 17.44
N ARG A 17 49.57 -0.45 17.21
CA ARG A 17 49.84 -1.39 16.11
C ARG A 17 49.08 -2.71 16.28
N PHE A 18 49.00 -3.20 17.52
CA PHE A 18 48.24 -4.41 17.83
C PHE A 18 46.75 -4.21 17.56
N GLN A 19 46.18 -3.11 18.08
CA GLN A 19 44.79 -2.76 17.85
C GLN A 19 44.48 -2.65 16.36
N ALA A 20 45.35 -1.97 15.58
CA ALA A 20 45.18 -1.84 14.13
C ALA A 20 45.16 -3.20 13.42
N CYS A 21 46.04 -4.14 13.79
CA CYS A 21 46.08 -5.47 13.19
C CYS A 21 44.79 -6.29 13.47
N VAL A 22 44.39 -6.36 14.74
CA VAL A 22 43.16 -7.04 15.17
C VAL A 22 41.92 -6.39 14.53
N TYR A 23 41.93 -5.06 14.45
CA TYR A 23 40.90 -4.25 13.82
C TYR A 23 40.74 -4.58 12.32
N PHE A 24 41.79 -4.43 11.51
CA PHE A 24 41.70 -4.66 10.07
C PHE A 24 41.37 -6.12 9.75
N ALA A 25 41.88 -7.07 10.53
CA ALA A 25 41.50 -8.46 10.40
C ALA A 25 39.99 -8.64 10.61
N SER A 26 39.44 -8.17 11.73
CA SER A 26 38.02 -8.33 12.08
C SER A 26 37.08 -7.59 11.13
N VAL A 27 37.49 -6.40 10.68
CA VAL A 27 36.66 -5.56 9.81
C VAL A 27 36.63 -6.06 8.36
N PHE A 28 37.66 -6.76 7.89
CA PHE A 28 37.67 -7.35 6.55
C PHE A 28 36.45 -8.25 6.30
N GLN A 29 36.05 -9.04 7.30
CA GLN A 29 34.87 -9.92 7.18
C GLN A 29 33.52 -9.17 7.19
N ALA A 30 33.48 -7.91 7.65
CA ALA A 30 32.29 -7.07 7.50
C ALA A 30 31.95 -6.83 6.01
N MET A 31 32.96 -6.86 5.13
CA MET A 31 32.77 -6.86 3.68
C MET A 31 31.90 -8.03 3.23
N SER A 32 32.14 -9.23 3.77
CA SER A 32 31.33 -10.39 3.39
C SER A 32 29.90 -10.32 3.93
N CYS A 33 29.67 -9.68 5.08
CA CYS A 33 28.32 -9.39 5.53
C CYS A 33 27.59 -8.51 4.50
N GLY A 34 28.23 -7.45 4.02
CA GLY A 34 27.70 -6.60 2.94
C GLY A 34 27.38 -7.37 1.67
N ILE A 35 28.27 -8.32 1.31
CA ILE A 35 28.08 -9.20 0.16
C ILE A 35 26.79 -10.00 0.28
N HIS A 36 26.60 -10.74 1.39
CA HIS A 36 25.46 -11.65 1.49
C HIS A 36 24.12 -10.93 1.69
N TYR A 37 24.12 -9.72 2.27
CA TYR A 37 22.90 -8.92 2.47
C TYR A 37 22.26 -8.45 1.17
N LEU A 38 23.07 -8.13 0.15
CA LEU A 38 22.59 -7.66 -1.16
C LEU A 38 22.80 -8.67 -2.29
N ALA A 39 23.31 -9.87 -2.00
CA ALA A 39 23.46 -10.94 -3.00
C ALA A 39 22.13 -11.30 -3.71
N SER A 40 20.99 -11.20 -3.01
CA SER A 40 19.67 -11.55 -3.58
C SER A 40 19.26 -10.63 -4.73
N VAL A 41 19.82 -9.42 -4.81
CA VAL A 41 19.48 -8.40 -5.81
C VAL A 41 19.66 -8.91 -7.24
N PHE A 42 20.74 -9.64 -7.53
CA PHE A 42 20.99 -10.23 -8.85
C PHE A 42 20.60 -11.72 -8.92
N MET A 43 20.52 -12.40 -7.78
CA MET A 43 20.18 -13.81 -7.72
C MET A 43 18.69 -14.07 -8.01
N ALA A 44 17.79 -13.18 -7.56
CA ALA A 44 16.35 -13.34 -7.64
C ALA A 44 15.70 -12.39 -8.68
N VAL A 45 16.45 -11.99 -9.71
CA VAL A 45 15.91 -11.19 -10.82
C VAL A 45 14.99 -12.05 -11.67
N THR A 46 13.83 -11.50 -12.02
CA THR A 46 12.91 -12.08 -12.99
C THR A 46 13.24 -11.53 -14.38
N PRO A 47 13.84 -12.31 -15.29
CA PRO A 47 14.01 -11.91 -16.68
C PRO A 47 12.66 -11.86 -17.40
N ASN A 48 12.61 -11.27 -18.59
CA ASN A 48 11.43 -11.35 -19.45
C ASN A 48 11.10 -12.82 -19.75
N PHE A 49 9.82 -13.16 -19.79
CA PHE A 49 9.39 -14.54 -19.97
C PHE A 49 8.05 -14.63 -20.69
N VAL A 50 7.79 -15.78 -21.30
CA VAL A 50 6.52 -16.13 -21.94
C VAL A 50 6.12 -17.57 -21.59
N CYS A 51 4.85 -17.88 -21.77
CA CYS A 51 4.29 -19.21 -21.59
C CYS A 51 4.96 -20.25 -22.52
N GLY A 52 5.26 -21.45 -22.02
CA GLY A 52 5.74 -22.57 -22.82
C GLY A 52 4.68 -23.10 -23.80
N PHE A 53 5.12 -23.70 -24.91
CA PHE A 53 4.27 -24.23 -25.98
C PHE A 53 4.36 -25.77 -26.08
N PRO A 54 3.31 -26.47 -26.55
CA PRO A 54 3.20 -27.93 -26.43
C PRO A 54 3.84 -28.73 -27.59
N GLY A 55 4.58 -28.12 -28.52
CA GLY A 55 5.14 -28.81 -29.70
C GLY A 55 6.28 -28.08 -30.41
N ASN A 56 6.81 -28.63 -31.50
CA ASN A 56 7.89 -27.98 -32.25
C ASN A 56 7.40 -26.79 -33.07
N VAL A 57 8.19 -25.71 -33.06
CA VAL A 57 7.89 -24.44 -33.71
C VAL A 57 8.39 -24.45 -35.15
N SER A 58 7.53 -24.05 -36.09
CA SER A 58 7.90 -23.81 -37.48
C SER A 58 8.30 -22.36 -37.74
N SER A 59 7.61 -21.41 -37.09
CA SER A 59 7.86 -19.98 -37.25
C SER A 59 7.35 -19.20 -36.05
N VAL A 60 8.06 -18.13 -35.70
CA VAL A 60 7.67 -17.18 -34.66
C VAL A 60 7.49 -15.80 -35.28
N LEU A 61 6.42 -15.11 -34.90
CA LEU A 61 6.09 -13.78 -35.37
C LEU A 61 5.97 -12.83 -34.18
N PHE A 62 6.73 -11.74 -34.25
CA PHE A 62 6.62 -10.61 -33.34
C PHE A 62 6.45 -9.33 -34.17
N HIS A 63 5.27 -8.70 -34.08
CA HIS A 63 4.84 -7.64 -34.99
C HIS A 63 5.04 -8.01 -36.47
N ASN A 64 6.01 -7.38 -37.15
CA ASN A 64 6.31 -7.58 -38.57
C ASN A 64 7.57 -8.43 -38.80
N SER A 65 8.23 -8.90 -37.74
CA SER A 65 9.45 -9.70 -37.85
C SER A 65 9.13 -11.17 -37.64
N SER A 66 9.46 -11.99 -38.64
CA SER A 66 9.37 -13.46 -38.57
C SER A 66 10.74 -14.06 -38.30
N ALA A 67 10.88 -14.92 -37.28
CA ALA A 67 12.09 -15.67 -36.98
C ALA A 67 11.80 -17.17 -36.91
N SER A 68 12.84 -17.99 -37.10
CA SER A 68 12.77 -19.46 -36.95
C SER A 68 12.96 -19.91 -35.49
N SER A 69 13.61 -19.09 -34.66
CA SER A 69 13.81 -19.34 -33.23
C SER A 69 13.27 -18.18 -32.41
N ILE A 70 12.79 -18.48 -31.20
CA ILE A 70 12.33 -17.47 -30.24
C ILE A 70 13.51 -16.64 -29.70
N GLU A 71 14.72 -17.21 -29.69
CA GLU A 71 15.94 -16.59 -29.20
C GLU A 71 16.29 -15.30 -29.96
N ASP A 72 16.02 -15.27 -31.27
CA ASP A 72 16.28 -14.12 -32.13
C ASP A 72 15.32 -12.95 -31.83
N ILE A 73 14.14 -13.23 -31.26
CA ILE A 73 13.10 -12.24 -30.98
C ILE A 73 13.30 -11.54 -29.63
N TRP A 74 13.99 -12.16 -28.66
CA TRP A 74 14.28 -11.53 -27.38
C TRP A 74 14.99 -10.17 -27.53
N THR A 75 15.80 -10.01 -28.57
CA THR A 75 16.50 -8.75 -28.87
C THR A 75 15.60 -7.62 -29.36
N LEU A 76 14.40 -7.95 -29.85
CA LEU A 76 13.40 -7.01 -30.39
C LEU A 76 12.27 -6.69 -29.40
N TRP A 77 12.18 -7.45 -28.31
CA TRP A 77 11.09 -7.36 -27.34
C TRP A 77 11.19 -6.09 -26.48
N THR A 78 10.26 -5.15 -26.70
CA THR A 78 10.06 -3.97 -25.85
C THR A 78 8.80 -4.17 -24.99
N SER A 79 8.86 -3.76 -23.72
CA SER A 79 7.86 -4.07 -22.67
C SER A 79 6.46 -3.45 -22.88
N THR A 80 6.14 -2.97 -24.07
CA THR A 80 4.96 -2.15 -24.36
C THR A 80 3.85 -2.88 -25.11
N GLU A 81 4.07 -4.06 -25.72
CA GLU A 81 2.99 -4.88 -26.31
C GLU A 81 3.21 -6.41 -26.12
N ASN A 82 2.13 -7.12 -25.77
CA ASN A 82 2.15 -8.18 -24.74
C ASN A 82 1.99 -9.65 -25.22
N TYR A 83 2.33 -10.03 -26.45
CA TYR A 83 2.31 -11.47 -26.79
C TYR A 83 3.17 -11.84 -28.01
N ILE A 84 3.74 -13.05 -27.98
CA ILE A 84 4.44 -13.66 -29.12
C ILE A 84 3.48 -14.58 -29.87
N VAL A 85 3.44 -14.52 -31.19
CA VAL A 85 2.67 -15.46 -32.00
C VAL A 85 3.59 -16.56 -32.51
N VAL A 86 3.21 -17.82 -32.30
CA VAL A 86 3.98 -19.00 -32.67
C VAL A 86 3.14 -19.92 -33.54
N GLN A 87 3.71 -20.41 -34.64
CA GLN A 87 3.13 -21.48 -35.45
C GLN A 87 3.88 -22.78 -35.18
N LEU A 88 3.14 -23.85 -34.90
CA LEU A 88 3.66 -25.19 -34.70
C LEU A 88 3.72 -25.97 -36.02
N GLU A 89 4.58 -26.98 -36.11
CA GLU A 89 4.71 -27.86 -37.31
C GLU A 89 3.40 -28.57 -37.70
N ASN A 90 2.49 -28.77 -36.74
CA ASN A 90 1.15 -29.34 -36.97
C ASN A 90 0.16 -28.33 -37.60
N GLY A 91 0.59 -27.09 -37.86
CA GLY A 91 -0.20 -26.01 -38.45
C GLY A 91 -0.99 -25.17 -37.44
N GLU A 92 -0.91 -25.45 -36.14
CA GLU A 92 -1.61 -24.69 -35.11
C GLU A 92 -0.90 -23.37 -34.77
N ILE A 93 -1.67 -22.31 -34.53
CA ILE A 93 -1.15 -20.98 -34.17
C ILE A 93 -1.55 -20.63 -32.74
N TRP A 94 -0.55 -20.25 -31.94
CA TRP A 94 -0.66 -19.93 -30.54
C TRP A 94 -0.17 -18.51 -30.26
N GLU A 95 -0.86 -17.79 -29.38
CA GLU A 95 -0.43 -16.52 -28.81
C GLU A 95 0.07 -16.76 -27.38
N LEU A 96 1.32 -16.43 -27.12
CA LEU A 96 1.99 -16.61 -25.85
C LEU A 96 2.03 -15.29 -25.10
N ASP A 97 1.30 -15.21 -24.00
CA ASP A 97 1.38 -14.15 -23.01
C ASP A 97 2.27 -14.64 -21.84
N GLN A 98 2.53 -13.79 -20.84
CA GLN A 98 3.37 -14.12 -19.68
C GLN A 98 2.75 -15.23 -18.82
N CYS A 99 1.44 -15.17 -18.59
CA CYS A 99 0.74 -16.11 -17.68
C CYS A 99 -0.40 -16.89 -18.32
N SER A 100 -0.63 -16.70 -19.62
CA SER A 100 -1.65 -17.45 -20.36
C SER A 100 -1.20 -17.69 -21.79
N ARG A 101 -1.78 -18.70 -22.45
CA ARG A 101 -1.60 -18.91 -23.89
C ARG A 101 -2.94 -19.09 -24.55
N SER A 102 -3.10 -18.53 -25.74
CA SER A 102 -4.35 -18.55 -26.48
C SER A 102 -4.17 -19.26 -27.82
N LYS A 103 -4.97 -20.29 -28.10
CA LYS A 103 -5.01 -20.98 -29.39
C LYS A 103 -5.97 -20.27 -30.34
N ARG A 104 -5.56 -20.03 -31.58
CA ARG A 104 -6.44 -19.50 -32.64
C ARG A 104 -7.21 -20.64 -33.29
N GLU A 105 -8.54 -20.56 -33.30
CA GLU A 105 -9.38 -21.65 -33.82
C GLU A 105 -9.54 -21.65 -35.34
N VAL A 106 -9.46 -20.49 -35.99
CA VAL A 106 -9.71 -20.34 -37.44
C VAL A 106 -8.74 -19.32 -38.05
N SER A 107 -7.51 -19.73 -38.35
CA SER A 107 -6.56 -18.88 -39.09
C SER A 107 -5.72 -19.70 -40.06
N LEU A 108 -5.82 -19.37 -41.35
CA LEU A 108 -4.94 -19.88 -42.41
C LEU A 108 -3.68 -19.01 -42.60
N ASP A 109 -3.73 -17.75 -42.16
CA ASP A 109 -2.65 -16.77 -42.34
C ASP A 109 -1.94 -16.44 -41.01
N LEU A 110 -0.60 -16.43 -41.04
CA LEU A 110 0.24 -16.00 -39.92
C LEU A 110 0.31 -14.46 -39.87
N ALA A 111 -0.69 -13.84 -39.25
CA ALA A 111 -0.73 -12.40 -38.99
C ALA A 111 -0.59 -12.09 -37.49
N TYR A 112 0.02 -10.96 -37.12
CA TYR A 112 0.13 -10.57 -35.72
C TYR A 112 -1.25 -10.23 -35.14
N GLU A 113 -2.03 -9.40 -35.84
CA GLU A 113 -3.42 -9.10 -35.47
C GLU A 113 -4.39 -10.20 -35.90
N TYR A 114 -5.23 -10.67 -34.97
CA TYR A 114 -6.26 -11.67 -35.25
C TYR A 114 -7.59 -11.28 -34.58
N LYS A 115 -8.66 -11.23 -35.38
CA LYS A 115 -10.02 -10.83 -34.97
C LYS A 115 -11.01 -12.01 -34.83
N GLY A 116 -10.53 -13.25 -34.77
CA GLY A 116 -11.38 -14.43 -34.61
C GLY A 116 -11.44 -14.97 -33.18
N ASN A 117 -12.15 -16.09 -32.99
CA ASN A 117 -12.26 -16.75 -31.70
C ASN A 117 -10.93 -17.38 -31.25
N LYS A 118 -10.66 -17.27 -29.96
CA LYS A 118 -9.45 -17.77 -29.28
C LYS A 118 -9.87 -18.62 -28.08
N SER A 119 -9.20 -19.75 -27.87
CA SER A 119 -9.35 -20.57 -26.65
C SER A 119 -8.13 -20.39 -25.74
N VAL A 120 -8.38 -19.99 -24.49
CA VAL A 120 -7.33 -19.65 -23.51
C VAL A 120 -6.99 -20.87 -22.65
N PHE A 121 -5.70 -21.15 -22.49
CA PHE A 121 -5.16 -22.24 -21.68
C PHE A 121 -4.10 -21.74 -20.68
N PRO A 122 -3.98 -22.40 -19.52
CA PRO A 122 -2.90 -22.13 -18.58
C PRO A 122 -1.55 -22.69 -19.06
N CYS A 123 -0.45 -22.12 -18.56
CA CYS A 123 0.93 -22.51 -18.85
C CYS A 123 1.33 -23.80 -18.12
N SER A 124 0.88 -24.94 -18.63
CA SER A 124 1.16 -26.26 -18.05
C SER A 124 2.53 -26.81 -18.46
N ASP A 125 3.09 -26.35 -19.59
CA ASP A 125 4.34 -26.85 -20.19
C ASP A 125 5.58 -26.02 -19.76
N GLY A 126 5.49 -25.28 -18.65
CA GLY A 126 6.55 -24.42 -18.14
C GLY A 126 6.61 -23.03 -18.80
N PHE A 127 7.74 -22.35 -18.62
CA PHE A 127 7.97 -20.98 -19.10
C PHE A 127 9.28 -20.89 -19.90
N LEU A 128 9.31 -19.98 -20.87
CA LEU A 128 10.49 -19.64 -21.64
C LEU A 128 11.00 -18.28 -21.18
N TYR A 129 12.27 -18.21 -20.79
CA TYR A 129 12.91 -17.03 -20.24
C TYR A 129 13.92 -16.44 -21.24
N ASP A 130 14.06 -15.13 -21.21
CA ASP A 130 15.11 -14.39 -21.92
C ASP A 130 16.48 -14.64 -21.25
N ASP A 131 17.36 -15.33 -21.98
CA ASP A 131 18.69 -15.74 -21.52
C ASP A 131 19.82 -14.79 -21.96
N THR A 132 19.49 -13.71 -22.70
CA THR A 132 20.47 -12.77 -23.26
C THR A 132 21.30 -12.08 -22.16
N LYS A 133 20.62 -11.66 -21.09
CA LYS A 133 21.21 -10.97 -19.93
C LYS A 133 21.59 -11.92 -18.80
N TRP A 134 20.72 -12.88 -18.49
CA TRP A 134 20.88 -13.81 -17.36
C TRP A 134 20.75 -15.25 -17.84
N LYS A 135 21.80 -16.07 -17.67
CA LYS A 135 21.74 -17.47 -18.11
C LYS A 135 20.86 -18.34 -17.22
N SER A 136 20.87 -18.08 -15.92
CA SER A 136 20.08 -18.81 -14.93
C SER A 136 19.99 -17.99 -13.64
N THR A 137 18.77 -17.78 -13.16
CA THR A 137 18.45 -17.15 -11.89
C THR A 137 17.68 -18.12 -10.99
N VAL A 138 17.51 -17.77 -9.71
CA VAL A 138 16.68 -18.56 -8.79
C VAL A 138 15.23 -18.63 -9.26
N VAL A 139 14.73 -17.57 -9.91
CA VAL A 139 13.38 -17.50 -10.45
C VAL A 139 13.21 -18.47 -11.63
N THR A 140 14.19 -18.51 -12.54
CA THR A 140 14.15 -19.36 -13.74
C THR A 140 14.40 -20.84 -13.41
N GLN A 141 15.08 -21.14 -12.30
CA GLN A 141 15.38 -22.52 -11.90
C GLN A 141 14.16 -23.28 -11.36
N TRP A 142 13.24 -22.56 -10.70
CA TRP A 142 12.07 -23.14 -10.02
C TRP A 142 10.74 -22.55 -10.49
N ASP A 143 10.72 -21.88 -11.65
CA ASP A 143 9.54 -21.27 -12.28
C ASP A 143 8.70 -20.42 -11.30
N LEU A 144 9.35 -19.49 -10.60
CA LEU A 144 8.73 -18.65 -9.57
C LEU A 144 8.03 -17.42 -10.17
N VAL A 145 7.15 -17.64 -11.16
CA VAL A 145 6.39 -16.61 -11.88
C VAL A 145 4.88 -16.86 -11.81
N CYS A 146 4.07 -15.88 -12.20
CA CYS A 146 2.59 -15.94 -12.20
C CYS A 146 2.04 -16.35 -10.81
N ASP A 147 1.35 -17.50 -10.69
CA ASP A 147 0.77 -17.98 -9.42
C ASP A 147 1.81 -18.17 -8.29
N ARG A 148 3.08 -18.36 -8.65
CA ARG A 148 4.20 -18.60 -7.72
C ARG A 148 5.12 -17.38 -7.53
N GLU A 149 4.78 -16.22 -8.09
CA GLU A 149 5.60 -15.00 -8.00
C GLU A 149 5.85 -14.55 -6.55
N TRP A 150 4.89 -14.78 -5.66
CA TRP A 150 5.01 -14.44 -4.23
C TRP A 150 6.17 -15.17 -3.54
N LEU A 151 6.55 -16.38 -4.00
CA LEU A 151 7.70 -17.12 -3.48
C LEU A 151 9.02 -16.43 -3.82
N ALA A 152 9.16 -15.85 -5.01
CA ALA A 152 10.34 -15.05 -5.37
C ALA A 152 10.43 -13.79 -4.50
N LYS A 153 9.31 -13.10 -4.28
CA LYS A 153 9.21 -11.90 -3.43
C LYS A 153 9.53 -12.18 -1.95
N LEU A 154 9.35 -13.42 -1.48
CA LEU A 154 9.59 -13.82 -0.08
C LEU A 154 11.09 -14.07 0.27
N ILE A 155 11.96 -14.21 -0.73
CA ILE A 155 13.39 -14.57 -0.53
C ILE A 155 14.12 -13.54 0.35
N GLN A 156 14.01 -12.25 0.00
CA GLN A 156 14.73 -11.18 0.73
C GLN A 156 14.17 -10.89 2.13
N PRO A 157 12.83 -10.81 2.34
CA PRO A 157 12.27 -10.71 3.68
C PRO A 157 12.68 -11.86 4.61
N THR A 158 12.69 -13.09 4.11
CA THR A 158 13.09 -14.26 4.91
C THR A 158 14.57 -14.17 5.31
N PHE A 159 15.43 -13.71 4.41
CA PHE A 159 16.83 -13.42 4.73
C PHE A 159 16.93 -12.35 5.85
N MET A 160 16.18 -11.26 5.74
CA MET A 160 16.17 -10.19 6.77
C MET A 160 15.60 -10.66 8.12
N LEU A 161 14.67 -11.61 8.12
CA LEU A 161 14.19 -12.25 9.35
C LEU A 161 15.29 -13.08 10.01
N GLY A 162 16.07 -13.84 9.22
CA GLY A 162 17.26 -14.54 9.72
C GLY A 162 18.28 -13.57 10.31
N VAL A 163 18.47 -12.40 9.69
CA VAL A 163 19.31 -11.32 10.22
C VAL A 163 18.84 -10.84 11.60
N LEU A 164 17.53 -10.64 11.81
CA LEU A 164 16.96 -10.25 13.10
C LEU A 164 17.26 -11.29 14.19
N ILE A 165 16.94 -12.55 13.90
CA ILE A 165 17.08 -13.66 14.86
C ILE A 165 18.57 -13.89 15.17
N GLY A 166 19.44 -13.84 14.16
CA GLY A 166 20.88 -13.98 14.33
C GLY A 166 21.50 -12.91 15.22
N ALA A 167 21.08 -11.65 15.09
CA ALA A 167 21.58 -10.55 15.92
C ALA A 167 21.28 -10.78 17.41
N VAL A 168 20.07 -11.24 17.73
CA VAL A 168 19.62 -11.47 19.12
C VAL A 168 20.32 -12.69 19.71
N ILE A 169 20.33 -13.82 18.99
CA ILE A 169 20.89 -15.09 19.48
C ILE A 169 22.41 -14.98 19.65
N PHE A 170 23.13 -14.58 18.60
CA PHE A 170 24.60 -14.54 18.68
C PHE A 170 25.11 -13.37 19.52
N GLY A 171 24.33 -12.30 19.70
CA GLY A 171 24.62 -11.25 20.66
C GLY A 171 24.66 -11.78 22.10
N ASP A 172 23.58 -12.45 22.55
CA ASP A 172 23.52 -13.06 23.89
C ASP A 172 24.57 -14.18 24.07
N ILE A 173 24.77 -15.01 23.04
CA ILE A 173 25.79 -16.07 23.11
C ILE A 173 27.21 -15.48 23.22
N ALA A 174 27.52 -14.37 22.53
CA ALA A 174 28.83 -13.74 22.62
C ALA A 174 29.12 -13.14 24.00
N ASP A 175 28.07 -12.66 24.68
CA ASP A 175 28.20 -12.21 26.05
C ASP A 175 28.53 -13.34 27.02
N ARG A 176 28.02 -14.57 26.77
CA ARG A 176 28.24 -15.74 27.65
C ARG A 176 29.48 -16.57 27.32
N LEU A 177 29.74 -16.84 26.04
CA LEU A 177 30.80 -17.77 25.60
C LEU A 177 32.13 -17.07 25.28
N GLY A 178 32.11 -15.73 25.16
CA GLY A 178 33.23 -14.92 24.69
C GLY A 178 33.07 -14.51 23.23
N ARG A 179 33.65 -13.35 22.87
CA ARG A 179 33.47 -12.75 21.53
C ARG A 179 34.28 -13.51 20.48
N GLN A 180 35.49 -13.96 20.82
CA GLN A 180 36.39 -14.67 19.92
C GLN A 180 35.75 -15.95 19.35
N ARG A 181 35.15 -16.77 20.21
CA ARG A 181 34.55 -18.05 19.82
C ARG A 181 33.35 -17.86 18.89
N VAL A 182 32.51 -16.87 19.16
CA VAL A 182 31.35 -16.56 18.33
C VAL A 182 31.77 -15.98 16.98
N ILE A 183 32.78 -15.11 16.93
CA ILE A 183 33.37 -14.61 15.68
C ILE A 183 33.89 -15.76 14.81
N TRP A 184 34.61 -16.71 15.40
CA TRP A 184 35.09 -17.89 14.68
C TRP A 184 33.93 -18.76 14.16
N PHE A 185 32.97 -19.11 15.02
CA PHE A 185 31.83 -19.95 14.67
C PHE A 185 30.96 -19.34 13.57
N THR A 186 30.61 -18.06 13.71
CA THR A 186 29.77 -17.34 12.74
C THR A 186 30.48 -17.17 11.40
N SER A 187 31.80 -16.98 11.39
CA SER A 187 32.58 -16.86 10.15
C SER A 187 32.72 -18.18 9.41
N ALA A 188 32.99 -19.26 10.14
CA ALA A 188 33.01 -20.62 9.59
C ALA A 188 31.62 -20.99 9.04
N GLY A 189 30.56 -20.72 9.81
CA GLY A 189 29.17 -20.91 9.39
C GLY A 189 28.83 -20.11 8.14
N GLN A 190 29.27 -18.85 8.04
CA GLN A 190 29.00 -18.01 6.87
C GLN A 190 29.64 -18.58 5.59
N PHE A 191 30.87 -19.08 5.66
CA PHE A 191 31.51 -19.74 4.52
C PHE A 191 30.79 -21.04 4.14
N VAL A 192 30.52 -21.91 5.13
CA VAL A 192 29.88 -23.21 4.90
C VAL A 192 28.47 -23.05 4.33
N PHE A 193 27.62 -22.25 4.97
CA PHE A 193 26.27 -22.00 4.47
C PHE A 193 26.31 -21.23 3.14
N GLY A 194 27.25 -20.30 2.97
CA GLY A 194 27.46 -19.57 1.72
C GLY A 194 27.67 -20.49 0.52
N ILE A 195 28.56 -21.48 0.66
CA ILE A 195 28.79 -22.52 -0.35
C ILE A 195 27.59 -23.47 -0.46
N ALA A 196 26.99 -23.87 0.66
CA ALA A 196 25.85 -24.78 0.66
C ALA A 196 24.65 -24.24 -0.13
N VAL A 197 24.39 -22.92 -0.10
CA VAL A 197 23.32 -22.28 -0.90
C VAL A 197 23.47 -22.62 -2.40
N ALA A 198 24.69 -22.66 -2.92
CA ALA A 198 24.93 -22.93 -4.34
C ALA A 198 24.59 -24.38 -4.75
N PHE A 199 24.52 -25.31 -3.78
CA PHE A 199 24.24 -26.72 -4.00
C PHE A 199 22.80 -27.11 -3.61
N THR A 200 21.90 -26.14 -3.48
CA THR A 200 20.50 -26.40 -3.17
C THR A 200 19.72 -26.74 -4.45
N PHE A 201 18.93 -27.81 -4.40
CA PHE A 201 18.16 -28.32 -5.56
C PHE A 201 16.68 -27.96 -5.50
N ASP A 202 16.17 -27.69 -4.30
CA ASP A 202 14.78 -27.31 -4.06
C ASP A 202 14.68 -25.92 -3.40
N TYR A 203 13.58 -25.22 -3.69
CA TYR A 203 13.33 -23.87 -3.20
C TYR A 203 13.31 -23.78 -1.67
N TYR A 204 12.73 -24.77 -0.97
CA TYR A 204 12.58 -24.71 0.48
C TYR A 204 13.94 -24.85 1.19
N SER A 205 14.77 -25.80 0.77
CA SER A 205 16.15 -25.95 1.24
C SER A 205 16.98 -24.70 0.93
N PHE A 206 16.80 -24.10 -0.25
CA PHE A 206 17.45 -22.83 -0.59
C PHE A 206 17.11 -21.72 0.41
N VAL A 207 15.82 -21.51 0.70
CA VAL A 207 15.37 -20.50 1.65
C VAL A 207 15.89 -20.79 3.07
N VAL A 208 15.85 -22.05 3.51
CA VAL A 208 16.34 -22.45 4.85
C VAL A 208 17.84 -22.21 4.99
N VAL A 209 18.65 -22.64 4.03
CA VAL A 209 20.11 -22.45 4.09
C VAL A 209 20.47 -20.96 4.00
N ARG A 210 19.76 -20.18 3.18
CA ARG A 210 19.93 -18.71 3.13
C ARG A 210 19.52 -18.04 4.44
N PHE A 211 18.47 -18.52 5.10
CA PHE A 211 18.05 -18.02 6.41
C PHE A 211 19.14 -18.28 7.47
N LEU A 212 19.72 -19.48 7.50
CA LEU A 212 20.83 -19.82 8.39
C LEU A 212 22.09 -19.00 8.08
N LEU A 213 22.40 -18.78 6.80
CA LEU A 213 23.46 -17.88 6.35
C LEU A 213 23.23 -16.45 6.88
N ALA A 214 22.00 -15.95 6.79
CA ALA A 214 21.63 -14.63 7.29
C ALA A 214 21.81 -14.49 8.81
N MET A 215 21.44 -15.54 9.56
CA MET A 215 21.63 -15.59 11.01
C MET A 215 23.10 -15.45 11.40
N VAL A 216 23.99 -16.23 10.76
CA VAL A 216 25.42 -16.18 11.08
C VAL A 216 26.06 -14.88 10.61
N SER A 217 25.66 -14.33 9.45
CA SER A 217 26.18 -13.04 8.97
C SER A 217 25.81 -11.87 9.88
N SER A 218 24.57 -11.82 10.36
CA SER A 218 24.15 -10.80 11.31
C SER A 218 24.84 -10.96 12.67
N GLY A 219 24.92 -12.19 13.17
CA GLY A 219 25.61 -12.50 14.41
C GLY A 219 27.06 -12.05 14.38
N TYR A 220 27.77 -12.31 13.27
CA TYR A 220 29.12 -11.83 13.05
C TYR A 220 29.20 -10.30 13.17
N LEU A 221 28.36 -9.57 12.42
CA LEU A 221 28.42 -8.11 12.35
C LEU A 221 28.25 -7.45 13.73
N VAL A 222 27.29 -7.92 14.52
CA VAL A 222 27.01 -7.38 15.87
C VAL A 222 28.18 -7.67 16.81
N VAL A 223 28.70 -8.89 16.82
CA VAL A 223 29.79 -9.28 17.73
C VAL A 223 31.11 -8.62 17.32
N ALA A 224 31.39 -8.53 16.01
CA ALA A 224 32.57 -7.86 15.49
C ALA A 224 32.58 -6.36 15.82
N PHE A 225 31.43 -5.69 15.78
CA PHE A 225 31.30 -4.30 16.20
C PHE A 225 31.71 -4.13 17.66
N VAL A 226 31.14 -4.93 18.57
CA VAL A 226 31.46 -4.89 20.00
C VAL A 226 32.94 -5.20 20.24
N TYR A 227 33.44 -6.28 19.63
CA TYR A 227 34.83 -6.71 19.69
C TYR A 227 35.79 -5.56 19.33
N VAL A 228 35.58 -4.91 18.19
CA VAL A 228 36.39 -3.76 17.75
C VAL A 228 36.33 -2.61 18.76
N THR A 229 35.14 -2.25 19.26
CA THR A 229 35.00 -1.13 20.21
C THR A 229 35.60 -1.42 21.59
N GLU A 230 35.74 -2.70 21.95
CA GLU A 230 36.43 -3.16 23.16
C GLU A 230 37.95 -3.17 23.03
N PHE A 231 38.51 -3.16 21.81
CA PHE A 231 39.97 -3.01 21.59
C PHE A 231 40.40 -1.56 21.34
N VAL A 232 39.47 -0.64 21.08
CA VAL A 232 39.77 0.74 20.67
C VAL A 232 39.32 1.75 21.75
N GLY A 233 40.22 2.68 22.09
CA GLY A 233 39.95 3.75 23.03
C GLY A 233 38.95 4.79 22.51
N ILE A 234 38.34 5.57 23.41
CA ILE A 234 37.23 6.48 23.08
C ILE A 234 37.59 7.52 22.01
N LYS A 235 38.87 7.94 21.93
CA LYS A 235 39.36 8.93 20.94
C LYS A 235 39.30 8.44 19.50
N ALA A 236 39.50 7.14 19.29
CA ALA A 236 39.49 6.53 17.95
C ALA A 236 38.21 5.72 17.68
N ARG A 237 37.30 5.63 18.66
CA ARG A 237 36.09 4.80 18.60
C ARG A 237 35.12 5.23 17.50
N THR A 238 34.90 6.54 17.34
CA THR A 238 34.04 7.09 16.28
C THR A 238 34.53 6.67 14.89
N TRP A 239 35.83 6.82 14.65
CA TRP A 239 36.48 6.45 13.40
C TRP A 239 36.41 4.93 13.16
N ALA A 240 36.76 4.12 14.16
CA ALA A 240 36.71 2.67 14.08
C ALA A 240 35.30 2.14 13.77
N SER A 241 34.27 2.72 14.40
CA SER A 241 32.85 2.40 14.19
C SER A 241 32.40 2.67 12.75
N MET A 242 32.72 3.85 12.21
CA MET A 242 32.27 4.24 10.86
C MET A 242 32.93 3.41 9.75
N HIS A 243 34.19 3.03 9.95
CA HIS A 243 34.91 2.20 9.00
C HIS A 243 34.34 0.77 8.90
N VAL A 244 33.78 0.20 9.98
CA VAL A 244 33.08 -1.10 9.90
C VAL A 244 31.99 -1.05 8.83
N HIS A 245 31.22 0.03 8.79
CA HIS A 245 30.18 0.25 7.78
C HIS A 245 30.76 0.55 6.39
N ALA A 246 31.92 1.22 6.29
CA ALA A 246 32.62 1.41 5.02
C ALA A 246 33.04 0.08 4.37
N PHE A 247 33.50 -0.90 5.17
CA PHE A 247 33.81 -2.24 4.65
C PHE A 247 32.56 -3.01 4.21
N PHE A 248 31.45 -2.85 4.92
CA PHE A 248 30.16 -3.36 4.45
C PHE A 248 29.79 -2.80 3.07
N ALA A 249 29.97 -1.49 2.86
CA ALA A 249 29.74 -0.83 1.57
C ALA A 249 30.67 -1.35 0.46
N MET A 250 31.95 -1.64 0.75
CA MET A 250 32.83 -2.32 -0.21
C MET A 250 32.29 -3.69 -0.61
N GLY A 251 31.63 -4.41 0.31
CA GLY A 251 30.94 -5.65 0.00
C GLY A 251 29.83 -5.48 -1.03
N ILE A 252 29.06 -4.40 -0.95
CA ILE A 252 28.02 -4.04 -1.94
C ILE A 252 28.65 -3.81 -3.32
N MET A 253 29.81 -3.15 -3.38
CA MET A 253 30.54 -2.93 -4.62
C MET A 253 31.05 -4.26 -5.22
N VAL A 254 31.49 -5.20 -4.38
CA VAL A 254 31.88 -6.55 -4.83
C VAL A 254 30.68 -7.31 -5.41
N VAL A 255 29.49 -7.20 -4.82
CA VAL A 255 28.24 -7.78 -5.36
C VAL A 255 27.95 -7.25 -6.76
N ALA A 256 28.08 -5.94 -6.97
CA ALA A 256 27.92 -5.31 -8.28
C ALA A 256 28.93 -5.83 -9.32
N LEU A 257 30.20 -5.92 -8.93
CA LEU A 257 31.27 -6.41 -9.81
C LEU A 257 31.10 -7.88 -10.18
N VAL A 258 30.84 -8.75 -9.19
CA VAL A 258 30.67 -10.19 -9.44
C VAL A 258 29.38 -10.46 -10.21
N GLY A 259 28.32 -9.69 -9.97
CA GLY A 259 27.07 -9.78 -10.75
C GLY A 259 27.29 -9.44 -12.23
N PHE A 260 28.14 -8.45 -12.51
CA PHE A 260 28.51 -8.10 -13.89
C PHE A 260 29.32 -9.20 -14.59
N LEU A 261 30.23 -9.85 -13.86
CA LEU A 261 31.12 -10.90 -14.40
C LEU A 261 30.44 -12.26 -14.52
N VAL A 262 29.52 -12.61 -13.62
CA VAL A 262 28.95 -13.95 -13.47
C VAL A 262 27.43 -13.90 -13.57
N ARG A 263 26.89 -14.47 -14.66
CA ARG A 263 25.46 -14.44 -15.01
C ARG A 263 24.67 -15.70 -14.58
N THR A 264 25.30 -16.60 -13.82
CA THR A 264 24.71 -17.86 -13.35
C THR A 264 24.68 -17.84 -11.82
N TRP A 265 23.49 -17.97 -11.23
CA TRP A 265 23.27 -17.67 -9.80
C TRP A 265 24.08 -18.53 -8.82
N TRP A 266 24.27 -19.83 -9.09
CA TRP A 266 24.99 -20.73 -8.17
C TRP A 266 26.51 -20.49 -8.22
N VAL A 267 27.06 -20.24 -9.42
CA VAL A 267 28.47 -19.83 -9.62
C VAL A 267 28.71 -18.48 -8.93
N TYR A 268 27.78 -17.55 -9.12
CA TYR A 268 27.78 -16.23 -8.48
C TYR A 268 27.86 -16.36 -6.96
N GLN A 269 27.02 -17.21 -6.36
CA GLN A 269 27.04 -17.46 -4.91
C GLN A 269 28.36 -18.07 -4.42
N ILE A 270 29.01 -18.95 -5.20
CA ILE A 270 30.32 -19.51 -4.87
C ILE A 270 31.38 -18.40 -4.83
N PHE A 271 31.47 -17.56 -5.87
CA PHE A 271 32.42 -16.45 -5.91
C PHE A 271 32.23 -15.47 -4.75
N LEU A 272 30.99 -15.14 -4.42
CA LEU A 272 30.67 -14.31 -3.26
C LEU A 272 31.14 -14.94 -1.95
N SER A 273 30.98 -16.25 -1.79
CA SER A 273 31.37 -16.97 -0.57
C SER A 273 32.88 -17.11 -0.45
N ILE A 274 33.62 -17.24 -1.55
CA ILE A 274 35.10 -17.28 -1.55
C ILE A 274 35.70 -16.01 -0.95
N ALA A 275 35.03 -14.85 -1.05
CA ALA A 275 35.48 -13.62 -0.42
C ALA A 275 35.63 -13.71 1.12
N THR A 276 34.95 -14.66 1.78
CA THR A 276 35.11 -14.93 3.23
C THR A 276 36.35 -15.74 3.58
N LEU A 277 36.88 -16.52 2.63
CA LEU A 277 37.90 -17.53 2.90
C LEU A 277 39.16 -16.96 3.56
N PRO A 278 39.71 -15.79 3.13
CA PRO A 278 40.90 -15.22 3.77
C PRO A 278 40.72 -14.95 5.26
N PHE A 279 39.52 -14.56 5.69
CA PHE A 279 39.26 -14.29 7.10
C PHE A 279 39.13 -15.58 7.92
N VAL A 280 38.43 -16.59 7.39
CA VAL A 280 38.27 -17.89 8.08
C VAL A 280 39.64 -18.50 8.40
N LEU A 281 40.62 -18.34 7.52
CA LEU A 281 42.00 -18.79 7.75
C LEU A 281 42.73 -17.99 8.85
N CYS A 282 42.42 -16.70 9.00
CA CYS A 282 43.08 -15.80 9.96
C CYS A 282 42.38 -15.73 11.32
N CYS A 283 41.08 -16.04 11.40
CA CYS A 283 40.26 -15.73 12.58
C CYS A 283 40.63 -16.51 13.84
N TRP A 284 41.28 -17.68 13.72
CA TRP A 284 41.78 -18.43 14.89
C TRP A 284 42.90 -17.69 15.65
N MET A 285 43.56 -16.68 15.02
CA MET A 285 44.66 -15.92 15.61
C MET A 285 44.17 -14.75 16.47
N LEU A 286 42.88 -14.42 16.43
CA LEU A 286 42.32 -13.30 17.16
C LEU A 286 42.26 -13.60 18.66
N PRO A 287 42.76 -12.72 19.54
CA PRO A 287 42.65 -12.92 20.99
C PRO A 287 41.28 -12.51 21.52
N GLU A 288 40.89 -13.05 22.67
CA GLU A 288 39.67 -12.61 23.38
C GLU A 288 39.84 -11.20 23.97
N THR A 289 38.73 -10.49 24.15
CA THR A 289 38.78 -9.11 24.64
C THR A 289 39.22 -9.05 26.11
N PRO A 290 40.06 -8.07 26.50
CA PRO A 290 40.52 -7.95 27.88
C PRO A 290 39.36 -7.67 28.83
N PHE A 291 38.32 -6.97 28.39
CA PHE A 291 37.17 -6.62 29.22
C PHE A 291 36.29 -7.83 29.55
N TRP A 292 36.06 -8.73 28.60
CA TRP A 292 35.31 -9.95 28.89
C TRP A 292 36.08 -10.90 29.81
N LEU A 293 37.41 -11.00 29.63
CA LEU A 293 38.26 -11.80 30.53
C LEU A 293 38.24 -11.25 31.98
N LEU A 294 38.18 -9.92 32.14
CA LEU A 294 38.04 -9.28 33.44
C LEU A 294 36.65 -9.50 34.06
N SER A 295 35.58 -9.54 33.26
CA SER A 295 34.23 -9.80 33.78
C SER A 295 34.01 -11.24 34.22
N GLU A 296 34.71 -12.19 33.59
CA GLU A 296 34.68 -13.62 33.93
C GLU A 296 35.74 -14.01 34.99
N GLU A 297 36.34 -13.02 35.68
CA GLU A 297 37.35 -13.22 36.73
C GLU A 297 38.63 -13.97 36.28
N ARG A 298 38.90 -14.01 34.97
CA ARG A 298 40.09 -14.66 34.38
C ARG A 298 41.28 -13.69 34.31
N TYR A 299 41.75 -13.25 35.47
CA TYR A 299 42.76 -12.19 35.58
C TYR A 299 44.12 -12.53 34.93
N GLU A 300 44.57 -13.79 34.99
CA GLU A 300 45.84 -14.20 34.38
C GLU A 300 45.82 -14.09 32.85
N ASP A 301 44.72 -14.50 32.22
CA ASP A 301 44.58 -14.44 30.77
C ASP A 301 44.38 -12.99 30.30
N ALA A 302 43.65 -12.17 31.08
CA ALA A 302 43.55 -10.74 30.84
C ALA A 302 44.94 -10.06 30.87
N GLN A 303 45.80 -10.41 31.85
CA GLN A 303 47.16 -9.88 31.93
C GLN A 303 48.01 -10.32 30.72
N LYS A 304 47.94 -11.58 30.28
CA LYS A 304 48.66 -12.06 29.07
C LYS A 304 48.29 -11.26 27.82
N VAL A 305 47.01 -10.92 27.66
CA VAL A 305 46.53 -10.11 26.53
C VAL A 305 47.06 -8.68 26.65
N ILE A 306 46.96 -8.05 27.82
CA ILE A 306 47.47 -6.70 28.08
C ILE A 306 48.99 -6.61 27.87
N ASP A 307 49.75 -7.61 28.32
CA ASP A 307 51.21 -7.67 28.13
C ASP A 307 51.57 -7.83 26.65
N THR A 308 50.76 -8.56 25.89
CA THR A 308 50.94 -8.70 24.44
C THR A 308 50.65 -7.38 23.72
N MET A 309 49.61 -6.66 24.13
CA MET A 309 49.34 -5.30 23.64
C MET A 309 50.49 -4.34 23.96
N ALA A 310 50.99 -4.34 25.19
CA ALA A 310 52.09 -3.48 25.63
C ALA A 310 53.38 -3.75 24.84
N ARG A 311 53.71 -5.03 24.61
CA ARG A 311 54.87 -5.45 23.80
C ARG A 311 54.79 -4.95 22.35
N TRP A 312 53.64 -5.14 21.70
CA TRP A 312 53.44 -4.71 20.31
C TRP A 312 53.38 -3.19 20.14
N ASN A 313 52.81 -2.49 21.13
CA ASN A 313 52.72 -1.04 21.13
C ASN A 313 53.98 -0.35 21.67
N LYS A 314 54.98 -1.13 22.12
CA LYS A 314 56.27 -0.64 22.65
C LYS A 314 56.10 0.28 23.87
N VAL A 315 55.21 -0.09 24.80
CA VAL A 315 54.97 0.67 26.04
C VAL A 315 55.83 0.08 27.18
N SER A 316 56.61 0.94 27.84
CA SER A 316 57.64 0.54 28.83
C SER A 316 57.10 0.09 30.19
N THR A 317 55.87 0.48 30.54
CA THR A 317 55.21 0.18 31.83
C THR A 317 53.99 -0.70 31.60
N PRO A 318 54.08 -2.02 31.85
CA PRO A 318 52.91 -2.90 31.79
C PRO A 318 51.97 -2.58 32.96
N CYS A 319 50.73 -2.18 32.64
CA CYS A 319 49.69 -1.97 33.64
C CYS A 319 49.35 -3.32 34.28
N LYS A 320 49.45 -3.42 35.62
CA LYS A 320 49.05 -4.63 36.35
C LYS A 320 47.55 -4.61 36.58
N VAL A 321 46.87 -5.72 36.25
CA VAL A 321 45.42 -5.90 36.45
C VAL A 321 44.99 -5.67 37.91
N SER A 322 45.88 -5.91 38.88
CA SER A 322 45.66 -5.63 40.31
C SER A 322 45.40 -4.14 40.62
N GLU A 323 46.00 -3.22 39.87
CA GLU A 323 45.81 -1.76 40.04
C GLU A 323 44.47 -1.27 39.42
N LEU A 324 43.95 -2.00 38.43
CA LEU A 324 42.63 -1.76 37.85
C LEU A 324 41.50 -2.28 38.75
N CYS A 325 41.74 -3.37 39.49
CA CYS A 325 40.76 -3.97 40.39
C CYS A 325 40.66 -3.25 41.76
N SER A 326 41.76 -2.74 42.30
CA SER A 326 41.76 -2.03 43.60
C SER A 326 40.86 -0.79 43.60
N VAL A 327 40.69 -0.12 42.47
CA VAL A 327 39.84 1.08 42.33
C VAL A 327 38.35 0.73 42.25
N GLN A 328 37.99 -0.46 41.72
CA GLN A 328 36.60 -0.93 41.67
C GLN A 328 36.03 -1.15 43.08
N GLN A 329 36.91 -1.34 44.08
CA GLN A 329 36.57 -1.54 45.49
C GLN A 329 36.44 -0.22 46.28
N ASP A 330 37.10 0.86 45.84
CA ASP A 330 36.98 2.21 46.42
C ASP A 330 35.71 2.95 45.99
N ASP A 331 35.21 2.72 44.78
CA ASP A 331 33.91 3.26 44.34
C ASP A 331 32.72 2.59 45.07
N LEU A 332 32.92 1.40 45.64
CA LEU A 332 31.92 0.68 46.44
C LEU A 332 31.94 1.06 47.93
N SER A 333 33.01 1.68 48.43
CA SER A 333 33.20 1.97 49.86
C SER A 333 32.72 3.37 50.29
N SER A 334 32.35 4.24 49.34
CA SER A 334 31.88 5.62 49.60
C SER A 334 30.36 5.78 49.77
N GLY A 335 29.59 4.68 49.78
CA GLY A 335 28.14 4.70 50.00
C GLY A 335 27.68 3.63 50.98
N ARG A 336 27.95 3.79 52.28
CA ARG A 336 27.28 3.02 53.34
C ARG A 336 26.33 3.91 54.13
N ILE A 337 25.04 3.57 54.11
CA ILE A 337 24.19 3.25 55.29
C ILE A 337 22.93 2.54 54.73
N GLY A 338 22.66 1.34 55.27
CA GLY A 338 21.38 0.63 55.11
C GLY A 338 21.53 -0.81 54.59
N ASP A 339 21.68 -1.77 55.50
CA ASP A 339 21.61 -3.22 55.27
C ASP A 339 20.26 -3.64 54.65
N ASP A 340 20.26 -4.45 53.59
CA ASP A 340 20.07 -5.92 53.63
C ASP A 340 19.89 -6.44 52.18
N ASP A 341 20.16 -7.73 51.98
CA ASP A 341 20.10 -8.53 50.75
C ASP A 341 21.35 -8.60 49.84
N THR A 342 22.02 -9.73 50.06
CA THR A 342 22.99 -10.46 49.23
C THR A 342 22.91 -10.25 47.71
N SER A 343 24.09 -9.97 47.18
CA SER A 343 24.53 -9.98 45.79
C SER A 343 24.02 -11.17 44.95
N SER A 344 23.09 -10.89 44.07
CA SER A 344 23.12 -11.43 42.70
C SER A 344 22.97 -10.25 41.75
N THR A 345 23.83 -10.17 40.75
CA THR A 345 23.75 -9.21 39.65
C THR A 345 22.35 -9.28 39.04
N LYS A 346 21.48 -8.31 39.37
CA LYS A 346 20.13 -8.22 38.78
C LYS A 346 20.30 -8.18 37.26
N LYS A 347 19.90 -9.26 36.58
CA LYS A 347 19.78 -9.30 35.13
C LYS A 347 18.71 -8.28 34.74
N HIS A 348 19.14 -7.15 34.20
CA HIS A 348 18.24 -6.13 33.71
C HIS A 348 17.50 -6.63 32.47
N ASN A 349 16.17 -6.60 32.52
CA ASN A 349 15.31 -7.00 31.41
C ASN A 349 15.00 -5.79 30.52
N ILE A 350 14.63 -6.02 29.25
CA ILE A 350 14.21 -4.96 28.31
C ILE A 350 13.10 -4.07 28.92
N LEU A 351 12.24 -4.65 29.76
CA LEU A 351 11.19 -3.94 30.49
C LEU A 351 11.74 -2.82 31.40
N ASP A 352 12.98 -2.92 31.87
CA ASP A 352 13.63 -1.90 32.70
C ASP A 352 13.86 -0.59 31.93
N LEU A 353 13.90 -0.61 30.59
CA LEU A 353 13.94 0.59 29.75
C LEU A 353 12.63 1.39 29.82
N PHE A 354 11.51 0.73 30.15
CA PHE A 354 10.17 1.32 30.20
C PHE A 354 9.71 1.65 31.62
N CYS A 355 10.46 1.25 32.65
CA CYS A 355 10.13 1.52 34.05
C CYS A 355 10.15 3.01 34.40
N ASN A 356 11.03 3.81 33.78
CA ASN A 356 11.08 5.25 33.98
C ASN A 356 10.58 5.98 32.74
N TRP A 357 9.53 6.78 32.88
CA TRP A 357 8.89 7.52 31.77
C TRP A 357 9.87 8.37 30.95
N GLN A 358 10.89 8.98 31.57
CA GLN A 358 11.89 9.77 30.84
C GLN A 358 12.80 8.91 29.97
N ILE A 359 13.18 7.72 30.45
CA ILE A 359 14.00 6.75 29.71
C ILE A 359 13.13 6.05 28.65
N ALA A 360 11.87 5.77 28.97
CA ALA A 360 10.88 5.18 28.05
C ALA A 360 10.66 6.09 26.83
N ARG A 361 10.42 7.39 27.05
CA ARG A 361 10.25 8.36 25.94
C ARG A 361 11.49 8.44 25.05
N ARG A 362 12.70 8.44 25.64
CA ARG A 362 13.96 8.39 24.88
C ARG A 362 14.11 7.08 24.10
N THR A 363 13.69 5.96 24.69
CA THR A 363 13.77 4.62 24.08
C THR A 363 12.86 4.53 22.88
N ILE A 364 11.61 5.00 22.99
CA ILE A 364 10.66 5.05 21.88
C ILE A 364 11.18 5.93 20.73
N THR A 365 11.70 7.13 21.04
CA THR A 365 12.28 8.01 20.01
C THR A 365 13.46 7.34 19.31
N VAL A 366 14.38 6.74 20.07
CA VAL A 366 15.54 6.05 19.49
C VAL A 366 15.09 4.87 18.63
N TRP A 367 14.13 4.06 19.08
CA TRP A 367 13.56 2.96 18.31
C TRP A 367 12.96 3.41 16.98
N LEU A 368 12.23 4.52 16.95
CA LEU A 368 11.69 5.09 15.72
C LEU A 368 12.79 5.53 14.74
N ILE A 369 13.87 6.13 15.25
CA ILE A 369 15.00 6.55 14.39
C ILE A 369 15.74 5.30 13.86
N TRP A 370 15.90 4.24 14.68
CA TRP A 370 16.47 2.97 14.23
C TRP A 370 15.63 2.30 13.15
N PHE A 371 14.31 2.29 13.33
CA PHE A 371 13.37 1.75 12.36
C PHE A 371 13.45 2.49 11.02
N THR A 372 13.25 3.81 11.06
CA THR A 372 13.23 4.66 9.86
C THR A 372 14.58 4.74 9.15
N GLY A 373 15.68 4.79 9.89
CA GLY A 373 17.04 4.73 9.36
C GLY A 373 17.29 3.45 8.58
N SER A 374 16.90 2.30 9.14
CA SER A 374 17.05 0.99 8.49
C SER A 374 16.13 0.83 7.29
N LEU A 375 14.85 1.18 7.44
CA LEU A 375 13.86 1.13 6.37
C LEU A 375 14.33 1.95 5.16
N GLY A 376 14.69 3.22 5.39
CA GLY A 376 15.21 4.09 4.33
C GLY A 376 16.49 3.56 3.70
N TYR A 377 17.45 3.09 4.50
CA TYR A 377 18.71 2.54 4.01
C TYR A 377 18.50 1.40 3.00
N TYR A 378 17.63 0.45 3.32
CA TYR A 378 17.35 -0.70 2.44
C TYR A 378 16.40 -0.37 1.30
N VAL A 379 15.40 0.52 1.49
CA VAL A 379 14.52 0.99 0.40
C VAL A 379 15.33 1.68 -0.69
N PHE A 380 16.23 2.62 -0.34
CA PHE A 380 17.10 3.28 -1.31
C PHE A 380 18.00 2.26 -2.03
N SER A 381 18.62 1.34 -1.28
CA SER A 381 19.48 0.29 -1.84
C SER A 381 18.75 -0.62 -2.82
N LEU A 382 17.57 -1.13 -2.47
CA LEU A 382 16.82 -2.08 -3.32
C LEU A 382 16.16 -1.37 -4.52
N SER A 383 15.66 -0.15 -4.33
CA SER A 383 14.98 0.59 -5.41
C SER A 383 15.92 0.98 -6.55
N SER A 384 17.20 1.21 -6.25
CA SER A 384 18.22 1.63 -7.24
C SER A 384 18.43 0.69 -8.42
N VAL A 385 18.23 -0.61 -8.19
CA VAL A 385 18.43 -1.68 -9.19
C VAL A 385 17.24 -1.67 -10.15
N SER A 386 16.09 -1.22 -9.67
CA SER A 386 14.87 -0.99 -10.44
C SER A 386 14.80 0.42 -11.05
N LEU A 387 15.87 1.21 -10.96
CA LEU A 387 15.98 2.47 -11.70
C LEU A 387 16.46 2.18 -13.11
N GLY A 388 15.90 2.87 -14.11
CA GLY A 388 16.30 2.71 -15.50
C GLY A 388 17.81 2.95 -15.70
N GLY A 389 18.38 2.33 -16.73
CA GLY A 389 19.82 2.38 -17.02
C GLY A 389 20.55 1.08 -16.64
N ASN A 390 21.82 1.19 -16.25
CA ASN A 390 22.66 0.03 -15.93
C ASN A 390 22.56 -0.32 -14.44
N GLU A 391 21.83 -1.38 -14.13
CA GLU A 391 21.61 -1.89 -12.76
C GLU A 391 22.90 -2.22 -11.98
N TYR A 392 23.94 -2.73 -12.66
CA TYR A 392 25.23 -3.02 -12.04
C TYR A 392 25.94 -1.74 -11.61
N LEU A 393 25.92 -0.73 -12.48
CA LEU A 393 26.49 0.58 -12.18
C LEU A 393 25.72 1.25 -11.04
N ASN A 394 24.39 1.18 -11.05
CA ASN A 394 23.56 1.76 -10.00
C ASN A 394 23.87 1.16 -8.62
N LEU A 395 24.01 -0.17 -8.53
CA LEU A 395 24.37 -0.83 -7.27
C LEU A 395 25.82 -0.49 -6.84
N PHE A 396 26.75 -0.42 -7.80
CA PHE A 396 28.13 -0.01 -7.51
C PHE A 396 28.18 1.42 -6.96
N LEU A 397 27.42 2.35 -7.55
CA LEU A 397 27.34 3.74 -7.11
C LEU A 397 26.77 3.88 -5.69
N ILE A 398 25.79 3.06 -5.30
CA ILE A 398 25.30 3.03 -3.91
C ILE A 398 26.42 2.72 -2.93
N GLY A 399 27.18 1.65 -3.19
CA GLY A 399 28.30 1.29 -2.32
C GLY A 399 29.39 2.36 -2.32
N ALA A 400 29.69 2.93 -3.48
CA ALA A 400 30.69 3.98 -3.63
C ALA A 400 30.33 5.28 -2.89
N VAL A 401 29.05 5.67 -2.86
CA VAL A 401 28.54 6.88 -2.19
C VAL A 401 28.65 6.77 -0.66
N GLU A 402 28.64 5.56 -0.11
CA GLU A 402 28.79 5.35 1.33
C GLU A 402 30.23 5.64 1.84
N LEU A 403 31.26 5.44 1.01
CA LEU A 403 32.65 5.70 1.41
C LEU A 403 32.90 7.18 1.78
N PRO A 404 32.58 8.19 0.94
CA PRO A 404 32.71 9.60 1.32
C PRO A 404 31.69 9.99 2.40
N CYS A 405 30.51 9.36 2.42
CA CYS A 405 29.49 9.57 3.44
C CYS A 405 30.04 9.33 4.86
N TYR A 406 30.71 8.21 5.11
CA TYR A 406 31.26 7.91 6.42
C TYR A 406 32.43 8.81 6.82
N ILE A 407 33.26 9.25 5.86
CA ILE A 407 34.33 10.23 6.14
C ILE A 407 33.72 11.57 6.56
N ILE A 408 32.72 12.06 5.82
CA ILE A 408 32.00 13.30 6.13
C ILE A 408 31.27 13.18 7.46
N ALA A 409 30.66 12.02 7.75
CA ALA A 409 30.02 11.74 9.03
C ALA A 409 31.00 11.87 10.20
N CYS A 410 32.21 11.29 10.11
CA CYS A 410 33.26 11.44 11.12
C CYS A 410 33.60 12.91 11.38
N VAL A 411 33.90 13.67 10.32
CA VAL A 411 34.27 15.09 10.44
C VAL A 411 33.12 15.94 11.00
N ALA A 412 31.88 15.67 10.58
CA ALA A 412 30.70 16.36 11.07
C ALA A 412 30.44 16.07 12.56
N MET A 413 30.59 14.81 12.99
CA MET A 413 30.44 14.43 14.40
C MET A 413 31.47 15.11 15.31
N ASP A 414 32.73 15.22 14.86
CA ASP A 414 33.80 15.85 15.63
C ASP A 414 33.60 17.38 15.74
N LYS A 415 33.05 18.03 14.72
CA LYS A 415 32.87 19.51 14.68
C LYS A 415 31.53 20.00 15.20
N LEU A 416 30.42 19.39 14.79
CA LEU A 416 29.06 19.85 15.06
C LEU A 416 28.42 19.13 16.24
N GLY A 417 29.02 18.02 16.68
CA GLY A 417 28.43 17.11 17.66
C GLY A 417 27.44 16.14 17.01
N ARG A 418 27.01 15.14 17.79
CA ARG A 418 26.25 13.99 17.27
C ARG A 418 24.82 14.36 16.89
N ARG A 419 24.07 15.01 17.80
CA ARG A 419 22.67 15.41 17.58
C ARG A 419 22.52 16.38 16.41
N ASN A 420 23.38 17.38 16.34
CA ASN A 420 23.33 18.41 15.29
C ASN A 420 23.79 17.88 13.93
N THR A 421 24.44 16.71 13.89
CA THR A 421 24.71 15.99 12.65
C THR A 421 23.52 15.11 12.26
N LEU A 422 22.91 14.38 13.21
CA LEU A 422 21.82 13.44 12.93
C LEU A 422 20.58 14.11 12.31
N ILE A 423 20.11 15.21 12.91
CA ILE A 423 18.82 15.83 12.57
C ILE A 423 18.80 16.35 11.12
N PRO A 424 19.79 17.16 10.66
CA PRO A 424 19.78 17.68 9.30
C PRO A 424 19.82 16.59 8.23
N PHE A 425 20.57 15.51 8.44
CA PHE A 425 20.67 14.42 7.47
C PHE A 425 19.39 13.57 7.39
N LEU A 426 18.67 13.37 8.50
CA LEU A 426 17.34 12.74 8.48
C LEU A 426 16.31 13.59 7.72
N ILE A 427 16.29 14.91 7.99
CA ILE A 427 15.38 15.84 7.30
C ILE A 427 15.72 15.89 5.80
N LEU A 428 17.01 15.98 5.45
CA LEU A 428 17.47 15.97 4.06
C LEU A 428 17.04 14.69 3.33
N SER A 429 17.16 13.53 3.97
CA SER A 429 16.69 12.26 3.41
C SER A 429 15.19 12.28 3.14
N ALA A 430 14.38 12.81 4.06
CA ALA A 430 12.92 12.91 3.90
C ALA A 430 12.55 13.86 2.74
N LEU A 431 13.20 15.01 2.65
CA LEU A 431 12.99 15.97 1.54
C LEU A 431 13.35 15.35 0.19
N ILE A 432 14.42 14.55 0.12
CA ILE A 432 14.81 13.86 -1.11
C ILE A 432 13.78 12.78 -1.50
N CYS A 433 13.23 12.02 -0.54
CA CYS A 433 12.14 11.07 -0.82
C CYS A 433 10.94 11.77 -1.47
N VAL A 434 10.55 12.94 -0.93
CA VAL A 434 9.46 13.76 -1.49
C VAL A 434 9.84 14.28 -2.88
N LEU A 435 11.08 14.75 -3.07
CA LEU A 435 11.56 15.24 -4.37
C LEU A 435 11.49 14.15 -5.45
N ILE A 436 11.86 12.90 -5.12
CA ILE A 436 11.80 11.77 -6.06
C ILE A 436 10.37 11.53 -6.58
N MET A 437 9.33 11.86 -5.80
CA MET A 437 7.94 11.72 -6.24
C MET A 437 7.55 12.71 -7.35
N PHE A 438 8.17 13.89 -7.38
CA PHE A 438 7.86 14.92 -8.37
C PHE A 438 8.68 14.77 -9.66
N ILE A 439 9.66 13.86 -9.71
CA ILE A 439 10.50 13.66 -10.90
C ILE A 439 9.78 12.72 -11.89
N PRO A 440 9.48 13.16 -13.12
CA PRO A 440 8.89 12.30 -14.14
C PRO A 440 9.85 11.18 -14.58
N GLN A 441 9.29 10.01 -14.91
CA GLN A 441 10.04 8.76 -15.19
C GLN A 441 11.01 8.86 -16.38
N ASP A 442 10.85 9.86 -17.26
CA ASP A 442 11.67 10.02 -18.46
C ASP A 442 13.13 10.45 -18.14
N PHE A 443 13.37 11.05 -16.96
CA PHE A 443 14.69 11.57 -16.57
C PHE A 443 15.46 10.61 -15.66
N ASN A 444 15.89 9.46 -16.20
CA ASN A 444 16.63 8.42 -15.45
C ASN A 444 17.85 8.95 -14.66
N ILE A 445 18.65 9.84 -15.24
CA ILE A 445 19.85 10.38 -14.58
C ILE A 445 19.48 11.17 -13.32
N LEU A 446 18.42 11.97 -13.38
CA LEU A 446 18.00 12.79 -12.24
C LEU A 446 17.47 11.93 -11.09
N ILE A 447 16.72 10.87 -11.40
CA ILE A 447 16.23 9.91 -10.40
C ILE A 447 17.40 9.17 -9.75
N ILE A 448 18.41 8.75 -10.53
CA ILE A 448 19.62 8.11 -10.00
C ILE A 448 20.36 9.07 -9.06
N LEU A 449 20.60 10.32 -9.47
CA LEU A 449 21.29 11.32 -8.65
C LEU A 449 20.52 11.61 -7.35
N ALA A 450 19.20 11.74 -7.42
CA ALA A 450 18.35 11.93 -6.24
C ALA A 450 18.40 10.70 -5.31
N ASN A 451 18.35 9.48 -5.86
CA ASN A 451 18.50 8.24 -5.07
C ASN A 451 19.87 8.16 -4.38
N MET A 452 20.96 8.52 -5.08
CA MET A 452 22.30 8.58 -4.50
C MET A 452 22.38 9.63 -3.37
N ALA A 453 21.77 10.80 -3.55
CA ALA A 453 21.74 11.85 -2.51
C ALA A 453 20.92 11.41 -1.28
N GLY A 454 19.81 10.70 -1.50
CA GLY A 454 19.01 10.11 -0.42
C GLY A 454 19.79 9.04 0.33
N LYS A 455 20.46 8.14 -0.40
CA LYS A 455 21.34 7.11 0.16
C LYS A 455 22.50 7.68 0.97
N PHE A 456 23.12 8.75 0.48
CA PHE A 456 24.16 9.49 1.20
C PHE A 456 23.62 10.00 2.55
N SER A 457 22.48 10.69 2.52
CA SER A 457 21.89 11.33 3.69
C SER A 457 21.48 10.32 4.76
N ILE A 458 20.77 9.25 4.36
CA ILE A 458 20.35 8.19 5.29
C ILE A 458 21.55 7.38 5.80
N GLY A 459 22.61 7.21 4.99
CA GLY A 459 23.84 6.52 5.39
C GLY A 459 24.55 7.22 6.56
N VAL A 460 24.64 8.56 6.54
CA VAL A 460 25.21 9.34 7.65
C VAL A 460 24.40 9.13 8.92
N ALA A 461 23.07 9.25 8.82
CA ALA A 461 22.17 9.11 9.96
C ALA A 461 22.21 7.68 10.55
N PHE A 462 22.21 6.66 9.70
CA PHE A 462 22.22 5.27 10.10
C PHE A 462 23.54 4.81 10.71
N GLY A 463 24.69 5.32 10.23
CA GLY A 463 25.98 5.06 10.91
C GLY A 463 26.03 5.70 12.30
N LEU A 464 25.56 6.94 12.43
CA LEU A 464 25.66 7.74 13.65
C LEU A 464 24.80 7.20 14.80
N ILE A 465 23.65 6.58 14.49
CA ILE A 465 22.70 6.13 15.53
C ILE A 465 23.27 5.04 16.46
N TYR A 466 24.17 4.18 15.97
CA TYR A 466 24.86 3.17 16.78
C TYR A 466 25.62 3.83 17.93
N LEU A 467 26.44 4.83 17.59
CA LEU A 467 27.25 5.56 18.55
C LEU A 467 26.39 6.46 19.45
N TYR A 468 25.42 7.16 18.87
CA TYR A 468 24.53 8.05 19.62
C TYR A 468 23.71 7.29 20.68
N THR A 469 23.20 6.09 20.34
CA THR A 469 22.49 5.24 21.31
C THR A 469 23.42 4.78 22.42
N ALA A 470 24.67 4.40 22.09
CA ALA A 470 25.63 4.01 23.11
C ALA A 470 26.00 5.18 24.06
N GLU A 471 26.10 6.41 23.56
CA GLU A 471 26.45 7.59 24.35
C GLU A 471 25.25 8.15 25.18
N LEU A 472 24.02 7.97 24.71
CA LEU A 472 22.82 8.55 25.33
C LEU A 472 22.40 7.86 26.64
N TYR A 473 22.65 6.55 26.77
CA TYR A 473 22.19 5.74 27.89
C TYR A 473 23.28 5.54 28.96
N PRO A 474 22.90 5.49 30.26
CA PRO A 474 23.84 5.20 31.34
C PRO A 474 24.41 3.80 31.20
N THR A 475 25.62 3.60 31.74
CA THR A 475 26.44 2.36 31.60
C THR A 475 25.67 1.07 31.87
N ILE A 476 24.74 1.09 32.83
CA ILE A 476 24.01 -0.08 33.31
C ILE A 476 22.98 -0.59 32.27
N VAL A 477 22.35 0.30 31.51
CA VAL A 477 21.29 -0.03 30.53
C VAL A 477 21.72 0.20 29.07
N ARG A 478 22.96 0.65 28.85
CA ARG A 478 23.50 0.99 27.52
C ARG A 478 23.42 -0.16 26.53
N SER A 479 23.96 -1.33 26.88
CA SER A 479 23.99 -2.48 25.97
C SER A 479 22.58 -2.96 25.62
N LEU A 480 21.65 -2.88 26.58
CA LEU A 480 20.23 -3.20 26.40
C LEU A 480 19.52 -2.21 25.46
N ALA A 481 19.82 -0.91 25.57
CA ALA A 481 19.28 0.13 24.69
C ALA A 481 19.79 -0.01 23.25
N VAL A 482 21.10 -0.25 23.06
CA VAL A 482 21.69 -0.49 21.74
C VAL A 482 21.15 -1.78 21.13
N GLY A 483 21.05 -2.85 21.91
CA GLY A 483 20.49 -4.13 21.45
C GLY A 483 19.03 -4.02 21.03
N SER A 484 18.19 -3.36 21.83
CA SER A 484 16.77 -3.14 21.49
C SER A 484 16.56 -2.19 20.31
N GLY A 485 17.36 -1.13 20.18
CA GLY A 485 17.38 -0.29 18.98
C GLY A 485 17.77 -1.08 17.73
N SER A 486 18.79 -1.93 17.82
CA SER A 486 19.21 -2.81 16.72
C SER A 486 18.10 -3.77 16.31
N MET A 487 17.39 -4.39 17.27
CA MET A 487 16.21 -5.22 16.99
C MET A 487 15.16 -4.47 16.16
N MET A 488 14.82 -3.24 16.57
CA MET A 488 13.86 -2.41 15.84
C MET A 488 14.35 -2.01 14.44
N CYS A 489 15.66 -1.78 14.28
CA CYS A 489 16.27 -1.61 12.96
C CYS A 489 16.10 -2.84 12.08
N ARG A 490 16.24 -4.06 12.62
CA ARG A 490 16.05 -5.28 11.83
C ARG A 490 14.60 -5.47 11.41
N VAL A 491 13.62 -5.08 12.23
CA VAL A 491 12.21 -5.01 11.82
C VAL A 491 12.05 -4.10 10.60
N GLY A 492 12.63 -2.89 10.63
CA GLY A 492 12.63 -1.98 9.47
C GLY A 492 13.25 -2.60 8.21
N SER A 493 14.30 -3.42 8.34
CA SER A 493 14.91 -4.11 7.20
C SER A 493 14.07 -5.27 6.64
N VAL A 494 13.24 -5.92 7.46
CA VAL A 494 12.29 -6.96 7.00
C VAL A 494 11.15 -6.33 6.22
N VAL A 495 10.70 -5.14 6.63
CA VAL A 495 9.62 -4.40 5.98
C VAL A 495 10.09 -3.78 4.65
N ALA A 496 11.36 -3.37 4.53
CA ALA A 496 11.88 -2.64 3.38
C ALA A 496 11.66 -3.31 1.99
N PRO A 497 11.92 -4.63 1.78
CA PRO A 497 11.65 -5.26 0.49
C PRO A 497 10.17 -5.24 0.12
N PHE A 498 9.26 -5.43 1.10
CA PHE A 498 7.82 -5.34 0.85
C PHE A 498 7.41 -3.94 0.40
N CYS A 499 7.97 -2.89 0.99
CA CYS A 499 7.75 -1.52 0.53
C CYS A 499 8.13 -1.35 -0.95
N VAL A 500 9.26 -1.91 -1.40
CA VAL A 500 9.69 -1.83 -2.81
C VAL A 500 8.75 -2.60 -3.72
N TYR A 501 8.24 -3.76 -3.31
CA TYR A 501 7.29 -4.53 -4.13
C TYR A 501 5.93 -3.84 -4.29
N LEU A 502 5.51 -3.02 -3.31
CA LEU A 502 4.31 -2.19 -3.41
C LEU A 502 4.37 -1.15 -4.55
N ARG A 503 5.54 -0.94 -5.18
CA ARG A 503 5.69 -0.18 -6.44
C ARG A 503 4.77 -0.70 -7.55
N SER A 504 4.49 -2.01 -7.57
CA SER A 504 3.61 -2.66 -8.55
C SER A 504 2.14 -2.27 -8.39
N VAL A 505 1.72 -1.83 -7.19
CA VAL A 505 0.37 -1.33 -6.90
C VAL A 505 0.31 0.18 -7.10
N TRP A 506 1.34 0.91 -6.63
CA TRP A 506 1.50 2.34 -6.89
C TRP A 506 2.98 2.74 -6.91
N ILE A 507 3.43 3.37 -8.00
CA ILE A 507 4.83 3.67 -8.31
C ILE A 507 5.57 4.42 -7.19
N PHE A 508 4.87 5.20 -6.36
CA PHE A 508 5.44 6.03 -5.28
C PHE A 508 5.22 5.46 -3.87
N MET A 509 4.47 4.36 -3.71
CA MET A 509 4.22 3.74 -2.40
C MET A 509 5.48 3.27 -1.64
N PRO A 510 6.55 2.77 -2.30
CA PRO A 510 7.78 2.39 -1.61
C PRO A 510 8.43 3.54 -0.82
N LEU A 511 8.21 4.78 -1.26
CA LEU A 511 8.76 5.99 -0.65
C LEU A 511 7.81 6.55 0.43
N VAL A 512 6.52 6.18 0.41
CA VAL A 512 5.48 6.59 1.37
C VAL A 512 5.36 5.61 2.55
N GLY A 513 5.84 4.37 2.44
CA GLY A 513 5.70 3.29 3.43
C GLY A 513 6.33 3.50 4.83
N VAL A 514 6.73 4.73 5.18
CA VAL A 514 7.12 5.08 6.55
C VAL A 514 5.83 5.24 7.39
N ASN A 515 5.40 4.14 8.04
CA ASN A 515 4.38 4.01 9.11
C ASN A 515 2.98 3.48 8.73
N GLN A 516 2.84 2.22 8.28
CA GLN A 516 1.52 1.59 8.22
C GLN A 516 1.38 0.16 8.81
N ASP A 517 2.46 -0.58 9.10
CA ASP A 517 2.35 -2.04 9.33
C ASP A 517 2.68 -2.54 10.77
N LEU A 518 2.06 -1.98 11.81
CA LEU A 518 2.07 -2.60 13.16
C LEU A 518 0.78 -3.38 13.49
N GLY A 519 -0.17 -3.52 12.56
CA GLY A 519 -1.46 -4.17 12.80
C GLY A 519 -1.54 -5.68 12.50
N ASN A 520 -0.65 -6.22 11.65
CA ASN A 520 -0.90 -7.53 11.02
C ASN A 520 -0.19 -8.73 11.68
N VAL A 521 0.55 -8.57 12.77
CA VAL A 521 1.40 -9.66 13.32
C VAL A 521 0.85 -10.31 14.61
N LEU A 522 -0.30 -9.87 15.15
CA LEU A 522 -0.93 -10.51 16.31
C LEU A 522 -2.35 -11.02 16.01
N GLY A 523 -2.43 -12.08 15.19
CA GLY A 523 -3.39 -13.18 15.30
C GLY A 523 -4.88 -12.94 15.03
N GLY A 524 -5.38 -13.64 14.00
CA GLY A 524 -6.68 -14.33 14.02
C GLY A 524 -7.87 -13.62 13.41
N ASP A 525 -8.29 -14.12 12.23
CA ASP A 525 -9.62 -14.06 11.61
C ASP A 525 -10.56 -12.91 12.05
N ASP A 526 -10.45 -11.79 11.34
CA ASP A 526 -11.57 -10.88 11.02
C ASP A 526 -11.02 -9.78 10.09
N ASP A 527 -11.19 -9.96 8.78
CA ASP A 527 -10.78 -8.96 7.79
C ASP A 527 -11.68 -7.72 7.89
N LYS A 528 -11.02 -6.56 8.07
CA LYS A 528 -11.54 -5.17 8.00
C LYS A 528 -11.96 -4.50 9.31
N MET A 529 -11.13 -4.59 10.35
CA MET A 529 -11.23 -3.65 11.48
C MET A 529 -9.87 -3.20 12.02
N CYS A 530 -9.05 -2.50 11.22
CA CYS A 530 -7.76 -1.99 11.73
C CYS A 530 -7.26 -0.67 11.11
N ILE A 531 -8.15 0.31 10.89
CA ILE A 531 -7.76 1.69 10.52
C ILE A 531 -8.10 2.73 11.62
N LYS A 532 -8.85 2.37 12.68
CA LYS A 532 -9.27 3.33 13.71
C LYS A 532 -8.45 3.34 15.02
N ASN A 533 -7.67 2.31 15.32
CA ASN A 533 -7.26 2.10 16.73
C ASN A 533 -5.92 2.71 17.16
N VAL A 534 -5.06 3.20 16.25
CA VAL A 534 -3.79 3.86 16.64
C VAL A 534 -3.97 5.38 16.78
N THR A 535 -4.77 6.00 15.92
CA THR A 535 -5.18 7.41 16.04
C THR A 535 -6.08 7.64 17.24
N CYS A 536 -6.96 6.69 17.58
CA CYS A 536 -7.83 6.79 18.75
C CYS A 536 -7.04 6.70 20.07
N PHE A 537 -5.95 5.92 20.14
CA PHE A 537 -5.10 5.86 21.34
C PHE A 537 -4.30 7.16 21.56
N ALA A 538 -3.84 7.82 20.48
CA ALA A 538 -3.17 9.11 20.55
C ALA A 538 -4.14 10.27 20.86
N PHE A 539 -5.35 10.27 20.27
CA PHE A 539 -6.38 11.28 20.56
C PHE A 539 -6.94 11.13 21.98
N HIS A 540 -7.18 9.91 22.49
CA HIS A 540 -7.62 9.72 23.87
C HIS A 540 -6.53 10.04 24.91
N LEU A 541 -5.25 9.95 24.54
CA LEU A 541 -4.15 10.40 25.40
C LEU A 541 -4.10 11.94 25.45
N GLN A 542 -4.29 12.62 24.31
CA GLN A 542 -4.38 14.09 24.23
C GLN A 542 -5.59 14.61 25.03
N GLU A 543 -6.76 14.00 24.87
CA GLU A 543 -8.01 14.39 25.54
C GLU A 543 -7.97 14.16 27.07
N LYS A 544 -7.23 13.13 27.53
CA LYS A 544 -6.94 12.92 28.96
C LYS A 544 -5.85 13.84 29.51
N ILE A 545 -4.90 14.29 28.68
CA ILE A 545 -3.86 15.24 29.08
C ILE A 545 -4.45 16.65 29.27
N ASP A 546 -5.39 17.06 28.42
CA ASP A 546 -6.08 18.36 28.54
C ASP A 546 -7.03 18.43 29.74
N TYR A 547 -7.52 17.28 30.22
CA TYR A 547 -8.32 17.20 31.45
C TYR A 547 -7.51 17.32 32.75
N PHE A 548 -6.19 17.05 32.73
CA PHE A 548 -5.34 17.04 33.93
C PHE A 548 -4.48 18.30 34.11
N LEU A 549 -4.31 19.12 33.07
CA LEU A 549 -3.59 20.40 33.16
C LEU A 549 -4.19 21.42 34.16
N PRO A 550 -5.50 21.44 34.47
CA PRO A 550 -6.04 22.30 35.52
C PRO A 550 -5.78 21.78 36.94
N LEU A 551 -5.53 20.47 37.13
CA LEU A 551 -5.35 19.84 38.44
C LEU A 551 -3.92 20.00 39.00
N TYR A 552 -2.91 20.18 38.15
CA TYR A 552 -1.52 20.36 38.57
C TYR A 552 -1.19 21.81 39.01
N LYS A 553 -2.06 22.78 38.71
CA LYS A 553 -1.93 24.17 39.20
C LYS A 553 -2.38 24.37 40.66
N LEU A 554 -2.93 23.34 41.32
CA LEU A 554 -3.46 23.42 42.68
C LEU A 554 -2.48 22.97 43.78
N THR A 555 -1.36 22.32 43.45
CA THR A 555 -0.35 21.88 44.44
C THR A 555 0.95 22.66 44.24
N GLY A 556 1.04 23.82 44.89
CA GLY A 556 2.29 24.59 44.97
C GLY A 556 3.30 23.94 45.90
N ALA A 557 4.51 23.65 45.40
CA ALA A 557 5.70 23.40 46.22
C ALA A 557 7.01 23.72 45.45
N VAL A 558 7.52 24.92 45.73
CA VAL A 558 8.89 25.44 45.77
C VAL A 558 10.06 24.50 45.36
N VAL A 559 10.77 24.82 44.24
CA VAL A 559 12.26 24.94 44.12
C VAL A 559 12.60 25.78 42.87
N PRO A 560 13.21 26.99 42.96
CA PRO A 560 13.46 27.86 41.81
C PRO A 560 14.94 27.90 41.42
N GLN A 561 15.41 27.00 40.54
CA GLN A 561 16.60 27.27 39.69
C GLN A 561 16.82 26.29 38.51
N THR A 562 16.13 25.15 38.47
CA THR A 562 16.14 24.21 37.33
C THR A 562 14.95 24.37 36.38
N HIS A 563 13.99 25.23 36.71
CA HIS A 563 12.71 25.36 36.01
C HIS A 563 12.81 26.02 34.62
N SER A 564 13.79 26.92 34.41
CA SER A 564 13.95 27.68 33.15
C SER A 564 14.56 26.86 32.00
N VAL A 565 15.46 25.92 32.31
CA VAL A 565 16.09 25.06 31.29
C VAL A 565 15.19 23.87 30.94
N VAL A 566 14.44 23.34 31.92
CA VAL A 566 13.56 22.19 31.74
C VAL A 566 12.26 22.55 31.00
N THR A 567 11.70 23.75 31.23
CA THR A 567 10.55 24.24 30.44
C THR A 567 10.95 24.61 29.02
N LYS A 568 12.16 25.10 28.78
CA LYS A 568 12.68 25.36 27.43
C LYS A 568 12.92 24.07 26.63
N ILE A 569 13.45 23.02 27.28
CA ILE A 569 13.64 21.70 26.65
C ILE A 569 12.29 20.99 26.41
N ALA A 570 11.30 21.17 27.29
CA ALA A 570 9.95 20.62 27.12
C ALA A 570 9.18 21.33 26.00
N ALA A 571 9.22 22.66 25.94
CA ALA A 571 8.62 23.46 24.87
C ALA A 571 9.28 23.16 23.51
N ASP A 572 10.61 23.06 23.47
CA ASP A 572 11.32 22.68 22.25
C ASP A 572 10.87 21.29 21.79
N THR A 573 10.67 20.31 22.70
CA THR A 573 10.23 18.94 22.31
C THR A 573 8.76 18.78 21.96
N GLU A 574 7.88 19.64 22.43
CA GLU A 574 6.51 19.78 21.91
C GLU A 574 6.53 20.37 20.49
N GLU A 575 7.45 21.29 20.19
CA GLU A 575 7.75 21.71 18.82
C GLU A 575 8.41 20.59 17.99
N TRP A 576 9.28 19.72 18.54
CA TRP A 576 9.93 18.66 17.75
C TRP A 576 8.98 17.55 17.31
N VAL A 577 8.11 17.08 18.22
CA VAL A 577 7.06 16.09 17.89
C VAL A 577 5.96 16.78 17.09
N GLY A 578 5.62 18.02 17.46
CA GLY A 578 4.73 18.90 16.75
C GLY A 578 5.14 19.07 15.30
N THR A 579 6.34 19.54 14.99
CA THR A 579 6.88 19.82 13.64
C THR A 579 7.19 18.55 12.82
N TYR A 580 7.57 17.42 13.44
CA TYR A 580 7.68 16.15 12.71
C TYR A 580 6.31 15.54 12.40
N LEU A 581 5.34 15.60 13.32
CA LEU A 581 3.94 15.29 13.01
C LEU A 581 3.31 16.35 12.10
N PHE A 582 3.75 17.61 12.13
CA PHE A 582 3.28 18.69 11.27
C PHE A 582 3.82 18.48 9.85
N CYS A 583 5.07 18.01 9.70
CA CYS A 583 5.61 17.58 8.40
C CYS A 583 4.96 16.28 7.89
N LEU A 584 4.54 15.37 8.77
CA LEU A 584 3.70 14.22 8.40
C LEU A 584 2.26 14.64 8.05
N CYS A 585 1.70 15.66 8.72
CA CYS A 585 0.40 16.27 8.39
C CYS A 585 0.47 17.12 7.12
N ILE A 586 1.63 17.68 6.76
CA ILE A 586 1.84 18.39 5.48
C ILE A 586 1.85 17.40 4.29
N LEU A 587 1.91 16.09 4.55
CA LEU A 587 1.82 15.01 3.55
C LEU A 587 0.47 14.27 3.53
N GLU A 588 -0.53 14.68 4.30
CA GLU A 588 -1.88 14.64 3.74
C GLU A 588 -1.96 15.80 2.75
N MET A 589 -1.77 15.51 1.45
CA MET A 589 -2.69 16.15 0.52
C MET A 589 -4.05 15.75 1.03
N ALA A 590 -4.73 16.66 1.74
CA ALA A 590 -6.06 16.39 2.28
C ALA A 590 -6.85 15.72 1.17
N SER A 591 -7.21 14.44 1.36
CA SER A 591 -7.97 13.69 0.38
C SER A 591 -9.15 14.56 -0.03
N PRO A 592 -9.32 14.91 -1.32
CA PRO A 592 -10.39 15.82 -1.73
C PRO A 592 -11.70 15.35 -1.14
N LYS A 593 -12.32 16.20 -0.33
CA LYS A 593 -13.55 15.89 0.38
C LYS A 593 -14.72 16.16 -0.54
N VAL A 594 -15.43 15.12 -0.92
CA VAL A 594 -16.56 15.18 -1.83
C VAL A 594 -17.86 14.93 -1.06
N ALA A 595 -18.75 15.91 -1.05
CA ALA A 595 -20.09 15.77 -0.48
C ALA A 595 -21.12 15.47 -1.57
N VAL A 596 -21.77 14.32 -1.51
CA VAL A 596 -22.90 13.97 -2.39
C VAL A 596 -24.21 14.24 -1.65
N VAL A 597 -24.99 15.20 -2.15
CA VAL A 597 -26.27 15.60 -1.56
C VAL A 597 -27.41 14.81 -2.20
N GLY A 598 -28.02 13.91 -1.43
CA GLY A 598 -29.16 13.08 -1.81
C GLY A 598 -28.85 11.58 -1.77
N ALA A 599 -29.72 10.80 -1.12
CA ALA A 599 -29.60 9.33 -0.99
C ALA A 599 -30.58 8.54 -1.87
N GLY A 600 -31.11 9.17 -2.93
CA GLY A 600 -31.86 8.44 -3.96
C GLY A 600 -30.93 7.61 -4.86
N VAL A 601 -31.50 6.86 -5.81
CA VAL A 601 -30.72 5.98 -6.71
C VAL A 601 -29.57 6.70 -7.42
N ILE A 602 -29.80 7.95 -7.85
CA ILE A 602 -28.80 8.78 -8.54
C ILE A 602 -27.66 9.17 -7.59
N GLY A 603 -27.98 9.56 -6.35
CA GLY A 603 -26.97 10.02 -5.40
C GLY A 603 -26.08 8.88 -4.92
N LEU A 604 -26.68 7.74 -4.56
CA LEU A 604 -25.93 6.56 -4.16
C LEU A 604 -25.09 5.99 -5.32
N SER A 605 -25.63 5.97 -6.54
CA SER A 605 -24.84 5.50 -7.70
C SER A 605 -23.70 6.43 -8.06
N THR A 606 -23.92 7.75 -7.95
CA THR A 606 -22.89 8.76 -8.20
C THR A 606 -21.79 8.68 -7.15
N ALA A 607 -22.15 8.57 -5.86
CA ALA A 607 -21.18 8.36 -4.80
C ALA A 607 -20.35 7.09 -5.03
N LEU A 608 -20.99 5.99 -5.44
CA LEU A 608 -20.30 4.72 -5.68
C LEU A 608 -19.35 4.82 -6.87
N CYS A 609 -19.78 5.45 -7.97
CA CYS A 609 -18.90 5.71 -9.11
C CYS A 609 -17.71 6.60 -8.72
N ILE A 610 -17.91 7.64 -7.91
CA ILE A 610 -16.80 8.50 -7.45
C ILE A 610 -15.81 7.70 -6.62
N THR A 611 -16.28 6.84 -5.71
CA THR A 611 -15.38 5.99 -4.90
C THR A 611 -14.65 4.95 -5.76
N GLU A 612 -15.28 4.43 -6.81
CA GLU A 612 -14.66 3.47 -7.75
C GLU A 612 -13.63 4.15 -8.68
N THR A 613 -13.92 5.36 -9.19
CA THR A 613 -13.04 6.08 -10.11
C THR A 613 -11.92 6.85 -9.39
N CYS A 614 -12.17 7.37 -8.19
CA CYS A 614 -11.21 8.18 -7.43
C CYS A 614 -11.03 7.62 -5.99
N PRO A 615 -10.24 6.55 -5.80
CA PRO A 615 -10.03 5.92 -4.49
C PRO A 615 -9.36 6.82 -3.45
N SER A 616 -8.70 7.89 -3.88
CA SER A 616 -8.04 8.89 -3.04
C SER A 616 -8.99 9.95 -2.45
N CYS A 617 -10.28 9.94 -2.80
CA CYS A 617 -11.26 10.91 -2.34
C CYS A 617 -12.02 10.44 -1.10
N SER A 618 -12.27 11.36 -0.16
CA SER A 618 -13.15 11.10 0.97
C SER A 618 -14.58 11.48 0.59
N VAL A 619 -15.46 10.48 0.43
CA VAL A 619 -16.84 10.68 -0.02
C VAL A 619 -17.81 10.63 1.16
N ALA A 620 -18.65 11.65 1.29
CA ALA A 620 -19.75 11.69 2.25
C ALA A 620 -21.09 11.87 1.54
N VAL A 621 -22.10 11.08 1.92
CA VAL A 621 -23.47 11.19 1.41
C VAL A 621 -24.34 11.89 2.46
N LEU A 622 -24.87 13.06 2.10
CA LEU A 622 -25.70 13.92 2.94
C LEU A 622 -27.13 13.88 2.41
N SER A 623 -28.10 13.43 3.20
CA SER A 623 -29.51 13.42 2.78
C SER A 623 -30.44 13.63 3.97
N ASP A 624 -31.58 14.28 3.76
CA ASP A 624 -32.64 14.38 4.77
C ASP A 624 -33.40 13.06 4.93
N GLN A 625 -33.51 12.29 3.83
CA GLN A 625 -34.20 11.02 3.75
C GLN A 625 -33.31 9.96 3.10
N PHE A 626 -33.32 8.76 3.67
CA PHE A 626 -32.70 7.54 3.15
C PHE A 626 -33.78 6.49 2.86
N SER A 627 -33.41 5.34 2.28
CA SER A 627 -34.36 4.24 2.08
C SER A 627 -34.98 3.84 3.43
N PRO A 628 -36.31 3.62 3.53
CA PRO A 628 -37.28 3.41 2.46
C PRO A 628 -38.13 4.65 2.06
N ASN A 629 -37.66 5.86 2.37
CA ASN A 629 -38.48 7.08 2.26
C ASN A 629 -38.15 7.95 1.05
N THR A 630 -37.33 7.50 0.11
CA THR A 630 -36.96 8.29 -1.06
C THR A 630 -37.99 8.15 -2.19
N THR A 631 -37.99 9.10 -3.15
CA THR A 631 -38.76 8.94 -4.41
C THR A 631 -38.37 7.65 -5.15
N SER A 632 -37.13 7.19 -4.99
CA SER A 632 -36.63 5.98 -5.65
C SER A 632 -37.28 4.71 -5.08
N ASP A 633 -37.64 4.68 -3.80
CA ASP A 633 -38.33 3.53 -3.16
C ASP A 633 -39.77 3.32 -3.71
N VAL A 634 -40.37 4.39 -4.22
CA VAL A 634 -41.70 4.39 -4.85
C VAL A 634 -41.63 4.02 -6.34
N ALA A 635 -40.45 4.08 -6.96
CA ALA A 635 -40.29 3.83 -8.38
C ALA A 635 -40.73 2.40 -8.76
N ALA A 636 -41.29 2.27 -9.96
CA ALA A 636 -41.78 0.98 -10.44
C ALA A 636 -40.63 0.01 -10.82
N GLY A 637 -39.43 0.54 -11.05
CA GLY A 637 -38.18 -0.22 -11.12
C GLY A 637 -37.94 -0.98 -12.43
N MET A 638 -38.72 -0.72 -13.48
CA MET A 638 -38.46 -1.31 -14.80
C MET A 638 -37.39 -0.56 -15.56
N LEU A 639 -36.48 -1.31 -16.19
CA LEU A 639 -35.42 -0.77 -17.01
C LEU A 639 -35.91 -0.52 -18.45
N ILE A 640 -36.68 0.56 -18.61
CA ILE A 640 -37.14 1.06 -19.91
C ILE A 640 -36.77 2.54 -19.99
N PRO A 641 -35.99 2.99 -20.99
CA PRO A 641 -35.54 4.36 -21.05
C PRO A 641 -36.69 5.26 -21.50
N HIS A 642 -36.77 6.43 -20.87
CA HIS A 642 -37.67 7.50 -21.27
C HIS A 642 -36.90 8.49 -22.14
N THR A 643 -37.55 9.03 -23.17
CA THR A 643 -36.96 10.08 -23.99
C THR A 643 -36.93 11.39 -23.22
N TYR A 644 -35.75 11.97 -23.08
CA TYR A 644 -35.54 13.34 -22.60
C TYR A 644 -35.52 14.29 -23.82
N PRO A 645 -36.46 15.25 -23.95
CA PRO A 645 -36.60 16.05 -25.18
C PRO A 645 -35.34 16.83 -25.58
N ASP A 646 -34.64 17.41 -24.61
CA ASP A 646 -33.51 18.32 -24.86
C ASP A 646 -32.14 17.66 -24.64
N THR A 647 -32.10 16.35 -24.36
CA THR A 647 -30.85 15.59 -24.26
C THR A 647 -30.59 14.87 -25.59
N PRO A 648 -29.38 14.90 -26.18
CA PRO A 648 -29.12 14.17 -27.42
C PRO A 648 -29.39 12.66 -27.30
N ILE A 649 -30.07 12.07 -28.30
CA ILE A 649 -30.48 10.64 -28.28
C ILE A 649 -29.26 9.72 -28.10
N HIS A 650 -28.14 10.01 -28.75
CA HIS A 650 -26.91 9.20 -28.62
C HIS A 650 -26.40 9.18 -27.17
N ARG A 651 -26.46 10.31 -26.46
CA ARG A 651 -26.03 10.43 -25.05
C ARG A 651 -26.97 9.68 -24.13
N GLN A 652 -28.30 9.80 -24.34
CA GLN A 652 -29.29 9.00 -23.60
C GLN A 652 -29.12 7.49 -23.83
N LYS A 653 -28.89 7.10 -25.09
CA LYS A 653 -28.65 5.71 -25.47
C LYS A 653 -27.40 5.16 -24.78
N GLN A 654 -26.33 5.95 -24.73
CA GLN A 654 -25.10 5.57 -24.05
C GLN A 654 -25.33 5.37 -22.54
N TRP A 655 -25.99 6.31 -21.87
CA TRP A 655 -26.29 6.16 -20.44
C TRP A 655 -27.16 4.94 -20.15
N PHE A 656 -28.13 4.67 -21.03
CA PHE A 656 -28.97 3.48 -20.93
C PHE A 656 -28.16 2.19 -21.13
N LYS A 657 -27.26 2.16 -22.12
CA LYS A 657 -26.38 1.01 -22.40
C LYS A 657 -25.49 0.68 -21.20
N GLU A 658 -24.86 1.69 -20.62
CA GLU A 658 -24.00 1.53 -19.44
C GLU A 658 -24.79 1.01 -18.23
N THR A 659 -25.98 1.56 -18.01
CA THR A 659 -26.88 1.11 -16.94
C THR A 659 -27.36 -0.31 -17.16
N PHE A 660 -27.74 -0.66 -18.39
CA PHE A 660 -28.16 -2.02 -18.74
C PHE A 660 -27.04 -3.03 -18.53
N THR A 661 -25.84 -2.72 -19.02
CA THR A 661 -24.67 -3.62 -18.91
C THR A 661 -24.30 -3.85 -17.44
N TYR A 662 -24.30 -2.80 -16.63
CA TYR A 662 -24.02 -2.88 -15.21
C TYR A 662 -25.04 -3.73 -14.45
N LEU A 663 -26.34 -3.47 -14.64
CA LEU A 663 -27.39 -4.23 -13.98
C LEU A 663 -27.48 -5.67 -14.50
N PHE A 664 -27.17 -5.90 -15.77
CA PHE A 664 -27.13 -7.24 -16.35
C PHE A 664 -26.03 -8.09 -15.72
N ALA A 665 -24.84 -7.51 -15.49
CA ALA A 665 -23.77 -8.17 -14.75
C ALA A 665 -24.20 -8.54 -13.32
N ILE A 666 -24.90 -7.65 -12.62
CA ILE A 666 -25.43 -7.95 -11.28
C ILE A 666 -26.49 -9.05 -11.34
N SER A 667 -27.37 -9.05 -12.35
CA SER A 667 -28.40 -10.07 -12.49
C SER A 667 -27.85 -11.48 -12.70
N ASN A 668 -26.61 -11.59 -13.20
CA ASN A 668 -25.91 -12.86 -13.40
C ASN A 668 -24.97 -13.22 -12.23
N SER A 669 -24.89 -12.39 -11.18
CA SER A 669 -24.06 -12.63 -10.01
C SER A 669 -24.84 -13.27 -8.87
N ALA A 670 -24.13 -13.80 -7.86
CA ALA A 670 -24.75 -14.34 -6.65
C ALA A 670 -25.50 -13.27 -5.82
N GLU A 671 -25.21 -11.99 -6.04
CA GLU A 671 -25.81 -10.87 -5.31
C GLU A 671 -27.13 -10.39 -5.92
N ALA A 672 -27.55 -10.94 -7.07
CA ALA A 672 -28.75 -10.51 -7.81
C ALA A 672 -30.01 -10.41 -6.93
N SER A 673 -30.24 -11.41 -6.08
CA SER A 673 -31.40 -11.44 -5.18
C SER A 673 -31.31 -10.40 -4.06
N GLU A 674 -30.11 -10.15 -3.53
CA GLU A 674 -29.89 -9.13 -2.48
C GLU A 674 -30.07 -7.72 -3.06
N ALA A 675 -29.53 -7.48 -4.25
CA ALA A 675 -29.70 -6.22 -4.99
C ALA A 675 -31.13 -6.03 -5.53
N GLY A 676 -31.98 -7.06 -5.48
CA GLY A 676 -33.36 -7.02 -5.98
C GLY A 676 -33.46 -6.91 -7.50
N ILE A 677 -32.45 -7.35 -8.25
CA ILE A 677 -32.37 -7.25 -9.72
C ILE A 677 -32.63 -8.61 -10.35
N HIS A 678 -33.55 -8.67 -11.32
CA HIS A 678 -33.85 -9.88 -12.07
C HIS A 678 -34.28 -9.57 -13.50
N LEU A 679 -34.12 -10.56 -14.38
CA LEU A 679 -34.60 -10.49 -15.76
C LEU A 679 -36.11 -10.71 -15.82
N VAL A 680 -36.78 -9.94 -16.66
CA VAL A 680 -38.22 -10.05 -16.90
C VAL A 680 -38.52 -9.92 -18.40
N PHE A 681 -39.23 -10.91 -18.93
CA PHE A 681 -39.77 -10.88 -20.28
C PHE A 681 -41.16 -10.24 -20.28
N GLY A 682 -41.54 -9.57 -21.36
CA GLY A 682 -42.88 -9.02 -21.47
C GLY A 682 -43.13 -8.26 -22.76
N TRP A 683 -44.23 -7.51 -22.73
CA TRP A 683 -44.80 -6.87 -23.91
C TRP A 683 -45.03 -5.38 -23.70
N GLN A 684 -44.74 -4.62 -24.74
CA GLN A 684 -45.18 -3.23 -24.88
C GLN A 684 -46.20 -3.17 -26.02
N VAL A 685 -47.44 -2.83 -25.69
CA VAL A 685 -48.59 -2.87 -26.62
C VAL A 685 -49.02 -1.48 -27.03
N PHE A 686 -49.55 -1.33 -28.24
CA PHE A 686 -49.96 -0.05 -28.82
C PHE A 686 -51.35 -0.16 -29.49
N LYS A 687 -52.22 0.81 -29.22
CA LYS A 687 -53.56 0.89 -29.84
C LYS A 687 -53.51 1.10 -31.35
N SER A 688 -52.46 1.76 -31.83
CA SER A 688 -52.17 2.01 -33.25
C SER A 688 -50.69 1.78 -33.52
N THR A 689 -50.34 1.36 -34.74
CA THR A 689 -48.94 1.17 -35.16
C THR A 689 -48.14 2.47 -35.00
N PRO A 690 -47.04 2.49 -34.23
CA PRO A 690 -46.20 3.67 -34.06
C PRO A 690 -45.43 4.00 -35.35
N LYS A 691 -45.10 5.28 -35.56
CA LYS A 691 -44.35 5.76 -36.74
C LYS A 691 -42.96 5.13 -36.85
N GLU A 692 -42.30 4.91 -35.71
CA GLU A 692 -41.03 4.19 -35.61
C GLU A 692 -41.27 2.89 -34.85
N ALA A 693 -41.21 1.77 -35.56
CA ALA A 693 -41.41 0.45 -34.97
C ALA A 693 -40.23 0.00 -34.09
N LEU A 694 -39.03 0.55 -34.34
CA LEU A 694 -37.80 0.24 -33.60
C LEU A 694 -37.38 1.46 -32.78
N PRO A 695 -37.47 1.42 -31.44
CA PRO A 695 -36.96 2.49 -30.60
C PRO A 695 -35.43 2.50 -30.57
N PHE A 696 -34.83 3.64 -30.22
CA PHE A 696 -33.37 3.85 -30.23
C PHE A 696 -32.56 2.89 -29.33
N TRP A 697 -33.22 2.20 -28.40
CA TRP A 697 -32.66 1.28 -27.41
C TRP A 697 -32.96 -0.21 -27.70
N SER A 698 -33.63 -0.51 -28.81
CA SER A 698 -34.05 -1.87 -29.17
C SER A 698 -32.89 -2.86 -29.31
N ASP A 699 -31.71 -2.39 -29.70
CA ASP A 699 -30.47 -3.16 -29.84
C ASP A 699 -29.74 -3.46 -28.51
N ILE A 700 -30.16 -2.81 -27.42
CA ILE A 700 -29.53 -2.96 -26.09
C ILE A 700 -30.26 -4.01 -25.26
N VAL A 701 -31.58 -4.06 -25.34
CA VAL A 701 -32.41 -5.02 -24.61
C VAL A 701 -32.40 -6.40 -25.28
N LEU A 702 -32.69 -7.46 -24.52
CA LEU A 702 -32.50 -8.82 -25.00
C LEU A 702 -33.70 -9.29 -25.84
N GLY A 703 -33.42 -9.77 -27.04
CA GLY A 703 -34.42 -10.43 -27.90
C GLY A 703 -35.57 -9.53 -28.35
N PHE A 704 -35.28 -8.25 -28.62
CA PHE A 704 -36.29 -7.31 -29.10
C PHE A 704 -36.89 -7.74 -30.45
N ARG A 705 -38.22 -7.81 -30.53
CA ARG A 705 -38.95 -8.13 -31.75
C ARG A 705 -40.37 -7.58 -31.72
N ALA A 706 -41.03 -7.58 -32.88
CA ALA A 706 -42.48 -7.40 -32.93
C ALA A 706 -43.20 -8.63 -32.33
N MET A 707 -44.39 -8.42 -31.78
CA MET A 707 -45.27 -9.49 -31.34
C MET A 707 -45.83 -10.26 -32.54
N SER A 708 -45.94 -11.58 -32.38
CA SER A 708 -46.65 -12.43 -33.33
C SER A 708 -48.16 -12.22 -33.25
N GLU A 709 -48.90 -12.61 -34.29
CA GLU A 709 -50.37 -12.54 -34.30
C GLU A 709 -50.98 -13.28 -33.10
N ALA A 710 -50.45 -14.47 -32.76
CA ALA A 710 -50.90 -15.25 -31.60
C ALA A 710 -50.67 -14.54 -30.26
N GLU A 711 -49.60 -13.77 -30.12
CA GLU A 711 -49.36 -12.96 -28.91
C GLU A 711 -50.28 -11.73 -28.87
N LEU A 712 -50.58 -11.12 -30.02
CA LEU A 712 -51.49 -9.98 -30.12
C LEU A 712 -52.95 -10.35 -29.79
N LEU A 713 -53.37 -11.59 -30.05
CA LEU A 713 -54.71 -12.08 -29.66
C LEU A 713 -54.98 -11.98 -28.15
N LYS A 714 -53.93 -11.90 -27.31
CA LYS A 714 -54.06 -11.67 -25.86
C LYS A 714 -54.53 -10.25 -25.53
N PHE A 715 -54.35 -9.30 -26.46
CA PHE A 715 -54.64 -7.88 -26.28
C PHE A 715 -55.59 -7.40 -27.39
N PRO A 716 -56.89 -7.75 -27.34
CA PRO A 716 -57.84 -7.51 -28.44
C PRO A 716 -58.10 -6.03 -28.74
N GLN A 717 -57.73 -5.12 -27.84
CA GLN A 717 -57.85 -3.67 -28.01
C GLN A 717 -56.62 -3.01 -28.63
N HIS A 718 -55.57 -3.79 -28.96
CA HIS A 718 -54.28 -3.30 -29.43
C HIS A 718 -53.95 -3.87 -30.82
N GLN A 719 -53.40 -3.04 -31.69
CA GLN A 719 -53.13 -3.39 -33.09
C GLN A 719 -51.66 -3.76 -33.34
N PHE A 720 -50.75 -3.33 -32.47
CA PHE A 720 -49.32 -3.56 -32.60
C PHE A 720 -48.68 -3.80 -31.24
N GLY A 721 -47.58 -4.54 -31.20
CA GLY A 721 -46.86 -4.78 -29.96
C GLY A 721 -45.41 -5.21 -30.19
N GLN A 722 -44.61 -4.99 -29.16
CA GLN A 722 -43.19 -5.30 -29.09
C GLN A 722 -42.97 -6.28 -27.94
N ALA A 723 -42.13 -7.29 -28.16
CA ALA A 723 -41.74 -8.27 -27.15
C ALA A 723 -40.23 -8.19 -26.93
N PHE A 724 -39.80 -8.17 -25.67
CA PHE A 724 -38.39 -8.14 -25.29
C PHE A 724 -38.20 -8.57 -23.84
N THR A 725 -36.96 -8.90 -23.49
CA THR A 725 -36.54 -9.15 -22.12
C THR A 725 -35.69 -7.97 -21.64
N THR A 726 -36.03 -7.44 -20.46
CA THR A 726 -35.28 -6.37 -19.80
C THR A 726 -35.07 -6.71 -18.33
N LEU A 727 -34.47 -5.80 -17.57
CA LEU A 727 -34.23 -5.95 -16.14
C LEU A 727 -35.29 -5.21 -15.35
N LYS A 728 -35.65 -5.79 -14.21
CA LYS A 728 -36.44 -5.13 -13.18
C LYS A 728 -35.65 -5.10 -11.88
N CYS A 729 -35.73 -3.96 -11.23
CA CYS A 729 -35.23 -3.71 -9.89
C CYS A 729 -36.39 -3.55 -8.93
N ASP A 730 -36.33 -4.23 -7.79
CA ASP A 730 -37.08 -3.82 -6.61
C ASP A 730 -36.24 -2.75 -5.90
N CYS A 731 -36.66 -1.48 -6.04
CA CYS A 731 -35.81 -0.34 -5.68
C CYS A 731 -35.38 -0.28 -4.21
N PRO A 732 -36.23 -0.60 -3.19
CA PRO A 732 -35.78 -0.54 -1.81
C PRO A 732 -34.60 -1.49 -1.49
N PRO A 733 -34.64 -2.79 -1.86
CA PRO A 733 -33.46 -3.66 -1.78
C PRO A 733 -32.23 -3.11 -2.49
N TYR A 734 -32.39 -2.55 -3.68
CA TYR A 734 -31.27 -2.01 -4.45
C TYR A 734 -30.59 -0.80 -3.79
N LEU A 735 -31.37 0.11 -3.20
CA LEU A 735 -30.82 1.25 -2.46
C LEU A 735 -30.05 0.77 -1.22
N LEU A 736 -30.60 -0.17 -0.47
CA LEU A 736 -29.90 -0.76 0.69
C LEU A 736 -28.61 -1.49 0.29
N TRP A 737 -28.62 -2.18 -0.85
CA TRP A 737 -27.43 -2.82 -1.41
C TRP A 737 -26.36 -1.79 -1.81
N LEU A 738 -26.75 -0.68 -2.45
CA LEU A 738 -25.84 0.44 -2.74
C LEU A 738 -25.27 1.08 -1.48
N GLU A 739 -26.11 1.30 -0.45
CA GLU A 739 -25.65 1.83 0.84
C GLU A 739 -24.63 0.90 1.52
N LYS A 740 -24.88 -0.42 1.49
CA LYS A 740 -23.98 -1.44 2.03
C LYS A 740 -22.63 -1.40 1.31
N ARG A 741 -22.62 -1.31 -0.02
CA ARG A 741 -21.39 -1.19 -0.82
C ARG A 741 -20.62 0.09 -0.54
N LEU A 742 -21.32 1.22 -0.43
CA LEU A 742 -20.71 2.50 -0.10
C LEU A 742 -20.07 2.50 1.30
N LYS A 743 -20.76 1.97 2.31
CA LYS A 743 -20.21 1.81 3.66
C LYS A 743 -18.99 0.88 3.66
N ALA A 744 -19.04 -0.23 2.91
CA ALA A 744 -17.92 -1.15 2.75
C ALA A 744 -16.72 -0.51 2.03
N ALA A 745 -16.97 0.46 1.16
CA ALA A 745 -15.96 1.26 0.48
C ALA A 745 -15.45 2.46 1.31
N GLY A 746 -15.92 2.63 2.55
CA GLY A 746 -15.46 3.68 3.47
C GLY A 746 -16.19 5.02 3.36
N ALA A 747 -17.26 5.12 2.56
CA ALA A 747 -18.04 6.35 2.44
C ALA A 747 -18.85 6.63 3.72
N GLN A 748 -18.89 7.90 4.11
CA GLN A 748 -19.64 8.35 5.29
C GLN A 748 -21.08 8.67 4.91
N MET A 749 -22.04 8.34 5.77
CA MET A 749 -23.46 8.65 5.51
C MET A 749 -24.03 9.47 6.66
N TYR A 750 -24.60 10.61 6.32
CA TYR A 750 -25.12 11.58 7.28
C TYR A 750 -26.58 11.91 6.98
N THR A 751 -27.43 11.70 7.97
CA THR A 751 -28.81 12.19 7.95
C THR A 751 -28.81 13.67 8.31
N ARG A 752 -28.65 14.53 7.30
CA ARG A 752 -28.55 15.98 7.44
C ARG A 752 -29.36 16.65 6.33
N LYS A 753 -30.22 17.60 6.72
CA LYS A 753 -30.93 18.46 5.77
C LYS A 753 -30.02 19.63 5.39
N VAL A 754 -29.65 19.70 4.12
CA VAL A 754 -28.89 20.82 3.54
C VAL A 754 -29.88 21.89 3.11
N ALA A 755 -29.76 23.11 3.63
CA ALA A 755 -30.65 24.21 3.29
C ALA A 755 -30.12 25.05 2.11
N ASP A 756 -28.80 25.18 2.02
CA ASP A 756 -28.07 25.85 0.96
C ASP A 756 -26.79 25.07 0.67
N LEU A 757 -26.40 24.90 -0.60
CA LEU A 757 -25.14 24.21 -0.95
C LEU A 757 -23.91 24.95 -0.40
N TRP A 758 -24.01 26.26 -0.21
CA TRP A 758 -22.94 27.07 0.37
C TRP A 758 -22.61 26.69 1.81
N GLU A 759 -23.52 26.08 2.57
CA GLU A 759 -23.23 25.63 3.94
C GLU A 759 -22.12 24.57 3.99
N LEU A 760 -21.83 23.90 2.86
CA LEU A 760 -20.86 22.83 2.75
C LEU A 760 -19.45 23.31 2.37
N HIS A 761 -19.29 24.58 1.98
CA HIS A 761 -18.01 25.13 1.49
C HIS A 761 -16.86 25.05 2.51
N SER A 762 -17.18 25.06 3.81
CA SER A 762 -16.18 25.00 4.89
C SER A 762 -15.75 23.58 5.23
N GLU A 763 -16.55 22.58 4.85
CA GLU A 763 -16.34 21.17 5.21
C GLU A 763 -15.85 20.32 4.02
N TYR A 764 -16.21 20.69 2.79
CA TYR A 764 -16.01 19.90 1.58
C TYR A 764 -15.42 20.74 0.43
N ASP A 765 -14.53 20.12 -0.35
CA ASP A 765 -13.86 20.75 -1.49
C ASP A 765 -14.75 20.75 -2.74
N ILE A 766 -15.58 19.71 -2.89
CA ILE A 766 -16.49 19.54 -4.05
C ILE A 766 -17.84 19.06 -3.55
N VAL A 767 -18.92 19.64 -4.09
CA VAL A 767 -20.29 19.21 -3.81
C VAL A 767 -20.92 18.60 -5.05
N VAL A 768 -21.51 17.43 -4.92
CA VAL A 768 -22.29 16.76 -5.97
C VAL A 768 -23.76 16.83 -5.61
N ASN A 769 -24.52 17.62 -6.35
CA ASN A 769 -25.95 17.84 -6.10
C ASN A 769 -26.78 16.77 -6.83
N CYS A 770 -27.21 15.76 -6.07
CA CYS A 770 -28.11 14.68 -6.49
C CYS A 770 -29.48 14.75 -5.78
N ALA A 771 -29.91 15.94 -5.32
CA ALA A 771 -31.06 16.11 -4.44
C ALA A 771 -32.43 15.84 -5.10
N GLY A 772 -32.46 15.44 -6.38
CA GLY A 772 -33.70 15.16 -7.12
C GLY A 772 -34.61 16.39 -7.15
N MET A 773 -35.82 16.28 -6.60
CA MET A 773 -36.75 17.42 -6.49
C MET A 773 -36.25 18.52 -5.55
N GLY A 774 -35.41 18.20 -4.57
CA GLY A 774 -34.83 19.16 -3.64
C GLY A 774 -33.95 20.21 -4.32
N ALA A 775 -33.41 19.90 -5.51
CA ALA A 775 -32.66 20.86 -6.31
C ALA A 775 -33.48 22.10 -6.72
N HIS A 776 -34.82 21.99 -6.77
CA HIS A 776 -35.70 23.13 -7.01
C HIS A 776 -35.53 24.22 -5.95
N GLN A 777 -35.33 23.81 -4.70
CA GLN A 777 -35.09 24.73 -3.58
C GLN A 777 -33.60 25.09 -3.44
N LEU A 778 -32.70 24.11 -3.54
CA LEU A 778 -31.27 24.30 -3.28
C LEU A 778 -30.58 25.25 -4.27
N VAL A 779 -30.98 25.24 -5.55
CA VAL A 779 -30.33 26.06 -6.61
C VAL A 779 -31.34 26.87 -7.43
N GLY A 780 -32.60 26.90 -7.03
CA GLY A 780 -33.64 27.71 -7.68
C GLY A 780 -33.92 27.33 -9.14
N ASP A 781 -33.68 26.08 -9.55
CA ASP A 781 -33.90 25.64 -10.95
C ASP A 781 -35.41 25.56 -11.27
N LYS A 782 -35.91 26.60 -11.95
CA LYS A 782 -37.32 26.71 -12.38
C LYS A 782 -37.69 25.76 -13.53
N GLN A 783 -36.71 25.16 -14.22
CA GLN A 783 -36.98 24.16 -15.26
C GLN A 783 -37.36 22.80 -14.66
N LEU A 784 -37.05 22.59 -13.37
CA LEU A 784 -37.38 21.40 -12.62
C LEU A 784 -38.79 21.51 -12.01
N PHE A 785 -39.66 20.56 -12.32
CA PHE A 785 -41.03 20.51 -11.80
C PHE A 785 -41.44 19.08 -11.41
N PRO A 786 -42.34 18.92 -10.43
CA PRO A 786 -42.80 17.59 -10.04
C PRO A 786 -43.78 17.03 -11.07
N VAL A 787 -43.66 15.74 -11.36
CA VAL A 787 -44.73 14.96 -11.98
C VAL A 787 -45.15 13.88 -10.99
N ARG A 788 -46.28 14.11 -10.32
CA ARG A 788 -46.84 13.17 -9.35
C ARG A 788 -47.21 11.87 -10.05
N GLY A 789 -46.80 10.77 -9.44
CA GLY A 789 -47.12 9.42 -9.87
C GLY A 789 -47.60 8.58 -8.70
N GLN A 790 -48.81 8.06 -8.82
CA GLN A 790 -49.35 7.07 -7.90
C GLN A 790 -49.20 5.67 -8.50
N VAL A 791 -48.80 4.72 -7.66
CA VAL A 791 -48.64 3.30 -8.00
C VAL A 791 -49.25 2.42 -6.93
N LEU A 792 -49.71 1.24 -7.34
CA LEU A 792 -50.27 0.21 -6.47
C LEU A 792 -49.29 -0.96 -6.44
N LYS A 793 -48.96 -1.47 -5.26
CA LYS A 793 -48.23 -2.72 -5.10
C LYS A 793 -49.20 -3.78 -4.62
N VAL A 794 -49.37 -4.85 -5.38
CA VAL A 794 -50.30 -5.96 -5.08
C VAL A 794 -49.56 -7.29 -5.04
N HIS A 795 -50.12 -8.26 -4.32
CA HIS A 795 -49.63 -9.63 -4.33
C HIS A 795 -50.37 -10.45 -5.39
N ALA A 796 -49.68 -10.76 -6.48
CA ALA A 796 -50.18 -11.56 -7.61
C ALA A 796 -49.02 -12.36 -8.24
N PRO A 797 -48.51 -13.41 -7.56
CA PRO A 797 -47.28 -14.10 -7.96
C PRO A 797 -47.38 -14.86 -9.29
N TRP A 798 -48.58 -15.10 -9.81
CA TRP A 798 -48.83 -15.74 -11.10
C TRP A 798 -48.52 -14.81 -12.30
N VAL A 799 -48.51 -13.49 -12.10
CA VAL A 799 -48.12 -12.54 -13.15
C VAL A 799 -46.59 -12.54 -13.24
N LYS A 800 -46.06 -13.09 -14.34
CA LYS A 800 -44.61 -13.21 -14.57
C LYS A 800 -44.09 -12.32 -15.67
N GLN A 801 -44.95 -11.91 -16.61
CA GLN A 801 -44.58 -11.04 -17.71
C GLN A 801 -44.94 -9.59 -17.40
N PHE A 802 -44.09 -8.66 -17.82
CA PHE A 802 -44.46 -7.25 -17.77
C PHE A 802 -45.40 -6.91 -18.93
N ILE A 803 -46.34 -6.00 -18.69
CA ILE A 803 -47.23 -5.45 -19.70
C ILE A 803 -47.19 -3.93 -19.59
N ARG A 804 -46.95 -3.24 -20.70
CA ARG A 804 -46.92 -1.77 -20.75
C ARG A 804 -47.70 -1.26 -21.94
N ASP A 805 -48.65 -0.37 -21.71
CA ASP A 805 -49.33 0.35 -22.80
C ASP A 805 -48.41 1.44 -23.36
N GLY A 806 -48.53 1.74 -24.65
CA GLY A 806 -47.62 2.59 -25.41
C GLY A 806 -47.57 4.05 -24.93
N ASP A 807 -48.64 4.53 -24.31
CA ASP A 807 -48.70 5.85 -23.65
C ASP A 807 -47.87 5.90 -22.33
N GLY A 808 -47.58 4.73 -21.77
CA GLY A 808 -46.92 4.50 -20.50
C GLY A 808 -47.70 5.01 -19.29
N LEU A 809 -49.03 5.17 -19.40
CA LEU A 809 -49.96 5.47 -18.30
C LEU A 809 -50.49 4.21 -17.62
N THR A 810 -50.50 3.08 -18.34
CA THR A 810 -50.89 1.78 -17.80
C THR A 810 -49.75 0.80 -17.95
N TYR A 811 -49.30 0.23 -16.82
CA TYR A 811 -48.23 -0.75 -16.77
C TYR A 811 -48.40 -1.70 -15.59
N ILE A 812 -48.01 -2.95 -15.82
CA ILE A 812 -48.05 -4.07 -14.89
C ILE A 812 -46.64 -4.65 -14.87
N TYR A 813 -45.92 -4.45 -13.76
CA TYR A 813 -44.52 -4.81 -13.63
C TYR A 813 -44.34 -5.83 -12.50
N PRO A 814 -44.08 -7.11 -12.81
CA PRO A 814 -43.95 -8.15 -11.81
C PRO A 814 -42.62 -8.03 -11.08
N GLY A 815 -42.63 -7.74 -9.77
CA GLY A 815 -41.43 -7.76 -8.92
C GLY A 815 -41.23 -9.10 -8.22
N ILE A 816 -40.19 -9.20 -7.39
CA ILE A 816 -39.81 -10.45 -6.71
C ILE A 816 -40.91 -10.86 -5.71
N HIS A 817 -41.40 -9.90 -4.93
CA HIS A 817 -42.40 -10.14 -3.89
C HIS A 817 -43.79 -9.62 -4.22
N ARG A 818 -43.86 -8.53 -4.99
CA ARG A 818 -45.12 -7.84 -5.33
C ARG A 818 -45.09 -7.33 -6.76
N VAL A 819 -46.26 -7.28 -7.38
CA VAL A 819 -46.48 -6.70 -8.69
C VAL A 819 -46.77 -5.22 -8.53
N THR A 820 -46.04 -4.37 -9.25
CA THR A 820 -46.31 -2.93 -9.29
C THR A 820 -47.24 -2.64 -10.45
N LEU A 821 -48.41 -2.13 -10.12
CA LEU A 821 -49.39 -1.58 -11.06
C LEU A 821 -49.25 -0.07 -11.06
N GLY A 822 -49.17 0.55 -12.23
CA GLY A 822 -49.17 2.01 -12.29
C GLY A 822 -49.56 2.53 -13.67
N GLY A 823 -49.70 3.84 -13.86
CA GLY A 823 -49.65 4.90 -12.85
C GLY A 823 -49.92 6.27 -13.47
N THR A 824 -50.23 7.27 -12.65
CA THR A 824 -50.58 8.62 -13.13
C THR A 824 -49.36 9.50 -13.47
N ARG A 825 -49.63 10.56 -14.23
CA ARG A 825 -48.68 11.63 -14.60
C ARG A 825 -49.33 13.00 -14.42
N GLU A 826 -49.48 13.43 -13.17
CA GLU A 826 -50.02 14.75 -12.85
C GLU A 826 -48.88 15.76 -12.78
N LYS A 827 -48.76 16.60 -13.81
CA LYS A 827 -47.73 17.64 -13.88
C LYS A 827 -48.04 18.77 -12.89
N GLY A 828 -47.02 19.22 -12.15
CA GLY A 828 -47.11 20.37 -11.24
C GLY A 828 -47.77 20.07 -9.88
N SER A 829 -48.23 18.85 -9.65
CA SER A 829 -48.79 18.45 -8.36
C SER A 829 -47.70 18.08 -7.35
N TRP A 830 -47.74 18.68 -6.16
CA TRP A 830 -46.82 18.44 -5.05
C TRP A 830 -47.41 17.52 -3.96
N SER A 831 -48.66 17.09 -4.12
CA SER A 831 -49.34 16.27 -3.11
C SER A 831 -48.79 14.85 -3.07
N LEU A 832 -48.31 14.43 -1.90
CA LEU A 832 -47.93 13.04 -1.62
C LEU A 832 -49.09 12.19 -1.09
N SER A 833 -50.28 12.78 -0.90
CA SER A 833 -51.44 12.04 -0.42
C SER A 833 -52.00 11.15 -1.54
N PRO A 834 -52.27 9.85 -1.27
CA PRO A 834 -52.96 8.98 -2.22
C PRO A 834 -54.36 9.49 -2.54
N ASP A 835 -54.75 9.40 -3.81
CA ASP A 835 -56.12 9.67 -4.27
C ASP A 835 -56.87 8.36 -4.52
N ALA A 836 -58.06 8.24 -3.94
CA ALA A 836 -58.86 7.02 -4.02
C ALA A 836 -59.45 6.80 -5.42
N GLY A 837 -59.84 7.88 -6.11
CA GLY A 837 -60.32 7.82 -7.49
C GLY A 837 -59.24 7.29 -8.43
N THR A 838 -58.05 7.86 -8.32
CA THR A 838 -56.84 7.41 -9.03
C THR A 838 -56.48 5.96 -8.73
N THR A 839 -56.63 5.53 -7.47
CA THR A 839 -56.37 4.13 -7.08
C THR A 839 -57.28 3.18 -7.85
N LYS A 840 -58.59 3.46 -7.84
CA LYS A 840 -59.58 2.65 -8.54
C LYS A 840 -59.32 2.62 -10.05
N ASP A 841 -59.07 3.79 -10.62
CA ASP A 841 -58.81 3.98 -12.05
C ASP A 841 -57.54 3.23 -12.53
N ILE A 842 -56.43 3.27 -11.78
CA ILE A 842 -55.23 2.47 -12.09
C ILE A 842 -55.56 0.97 -12.05
N PHE A 843 -56.27 0.52 -11.01
CA PHE A 843 -56.60 -0.89 -10.84
C PHE A 843 -57.52 -1.40 -11.96
N ASP A 844 -58.55 -0.65 -12.32
CA ASP A 844 -59.51 -0.99 -13.37
C ASP A 844 -58.81 -1.10 -14.73
N ARG A 845 -57.92 -0.15 -15.08
CA ARG A 845 -57.13 -0.22 -16.32
C ARG A 845 -56.17 -1.42 -16.34
N CYS A 846 -55.52 -1.73 -15.22
CA CYS A 846 -54.62 -2.89 -15.15
C CYS A 846 -55.40 -4.20 -15.24
N CYS A 847 -56.56 -4.31 -14.58
CA CYS A 847 -57.45 -5.48 -14.72
C CYS A 847 -58.01 -5.64 -16.14
N SER A 848 -58.19 -4.53 -16.89
CA SER A 848 -58.57 -4.62 -18.29
C SER A 848 -57.47 -5.22 -19.18
N LEU A 849 -56.19 -5.05 -18.82
CA LEU A 849 -55.06 -5.64 -19.55
C LEU A 849 -54.75 -7.07 -19.08
N GLU A 850 -54.88 -7.33 -17.79
CA GLU A 850 -54.64 -8.63 -17.18
C GLU A 850 -55.79 -8.97 -16.21
N PRO A 851 -56.85 -9.64 -16.69
CA PRO A 851 -58.05 -9.95 -15.89
C PRO A 851 -57.76 -10.78 -14.63
N SER A 852 -56.67 -11.56 -14.60
CA SER A 852 -56.30 -12.35 -13.42
C SER A 852 -55.96 -11.49 -12.19
N LEU A 853 -55.70 -10.18 -12.36
CA LEU A 853 -55.45 -9.24 -11.26
C LEU A 853 -56.66 -9.02 -10.34
N GLN A 854 -57.88 -9.39 -10.76
CA GLN A 854 -59.06 -9.32 -9.89
C GLN A 854 -58.91 -10.18 -8.62
N GLY A 855 -58.09 -11.25 -8.67
CA GLY A 855 -57.78 -12.10 -7.52
C GLY A 855 -56.59 -11.61 -6.66
N ALA A 856 -55.99 -10.47 -6.98
CA ALA A 856 -54.80 -9.98 -6.28
C ALA A 856 -55.14 -9.51 -4.85
N GLN A 857 -54.20 -9.72 -3.91
CA GLN A 857 -54.39 -9.39 -2.49
C GLN A 857 -53.36 -8.37 -1.98
N GLY A 858 -53.59 -7.78 -0.81
CA GLY A 858 -52.60 -6.96 -0.12
C GLY A 858 -52.20 -5.68 -0.87
N MET A 859 -53.18 -4.92 -1.36
CA MET A 859 -52.96 -3.68 -2.10
C MET A 859 -52.37 -2.57 -1.21
N GLU A 860 -51.21 -2.06 -1.60
CA GLU A 860 -50.53 -0.92 -0.97
C GLU A 860 -50.42 0.22 -1.98
N VAL A 861 -50.75 1.44 -1.56
CA VAL A 861 -50.70 2.62 -2.43
C VAL A 861 -49.50 3.49 -2.07
N LYS A 862 -48.70 3.84 -3.07
CA LYS A 862 -47.55 4.75 -2.91
C LYS A 862 -47.64 5.89 -3.91
N VAL A 863 -47.17 7.07 -3.49
CA VAL A 863 -47.13 8.28 -4.30
C VAL A 863 -45.70 8.83 -4.29
N GLY A 864 -45.18 9.18 -5.45
CA GLY A 864 -43.86 9.78 -5.60
C GLY A 864 -43.89 10.98 -6.55
N LEU A 865 -42.96 11.92 -6.35
CA LEU A 865 -42.80 13.10 -7.19
C LEU A 865 -41.60 12.92 -8.11
N ARG A 866 -41.85 12.70 -9.40
CA ARG A 866 -40.77 12.51 -10.38
C ARG A 866 -40.11 13.85 -10.70
N PRO A 867 -38.78 14.00 -10.51
CA PRO A 867 -38.06 15.25 -10.75
C PRO A 867 -37.89 15.52 -12.23
N SER A 868 -38.92 16.08 -12.87
CA SER A 868 -38.99 16.20 -14.32
C SER A 868 -38.39 17.52 -14.79
N ARG A 869 -37.51 17.43 -15.78
CA ARG A 869 -36.83 18.53 -16.47
C ARG A 869 -36.72 18.17 -17.95
N GLN A 870 -36.67 19.15 -18.85
CA GLN A 870 -36.58 18.88 -20.29
C GLN A 870 -35.26 18.20 -20.68
N CYS A 871 -34.16 18.60 -20.04
CA CYS A 871 -32.84 17.99 -20.14
C CYS A 871 -32.39 17.54 -18.75
N VAL A 872 -31.77 16.36 -18.63
CA VAL A 872 -31.11 15.98 -17.37
C VAL A 872 -29.94 16.93 -17.14
N ARG A 873 -29.85 17.54 -15.95
CA ARG A 873 -28.74 18.45 -15.63
C ARG A 873 -27.58 17.63 -15.08
N VAL A 874 -26.63 17.32 -15.96
CA VAL A 874 -25.31 16.75 -15.64
C VAL A 874 -24.25 17.74 -16.12
N GLN A 875 -23.77 18.59 -15.22
CA GLN A 875 -22.81 19.64 -15.53
C GLN A 875 -22.10 20.16 -14.28
N ARG A 876 -20.91 20.74 -14.47
CA ARG A 876 -20.18 21.48 -13.45
C ARG A 876 -20.63 22.94 -13.39
N GLU A 877 -20.71 23.48 -12.19
CA GLU A 877 -20.91 24.89 -11.86
C GLU A 877 -19.93 25.29 -10.76
N VAL A 878 -19.49 26.54 -10.72
CA VAL A 878 -18.65 27.05 -9.63
C VAL A 878 -19.42 28.16 -8.95
N LEU A 879 -19.81 27.93 -7.70
CA LEU A 879 -20.45 28.96 -6.89
C LEU A 879 -19.35 29.85 -6.31
N SER A 880 -19.57 31.16 -6.25
CA SER A 880 -18.65 32.09 -5.59
C SER A 880 -19.38 33.08 -4.70
N GLN A 881 -18.94 33.21 -3.45
CA GLN A 881 -19.34 34.25 -2.52
C GLN A 881 -18.10 34.70 -1.74
N GLY A 882 -17.93 36.02 -1.58
CA GLY A 882 -16.83 36.58 -0.80
C GLY A 882 -15.42 36.25 -1.29
N GLY A 883 -15.24 35.88 -2.57
CA GLY A 883 -13.94 35.53 -3.16
C GLY A 883 -13.51 34.07 -2.95
N VAL A 884 -14.34 33.24 -2.31
CA VAL A 884 -14.15 31.79 -2.22
C VAL A 884 -14.94 31.12 -3.34
N GLU A 885 -14.40 30.05 -3.91
CA GLU A 885 -15.06 29.26 -4.97
C GLU A 885 -15.42 27.86 -4.44
N LEU A 886 -16.64 27.40 -4.73
CA LEU A 886 -17.13 26.06 -4.43
C LEU A 886 -17.53 25.36 -5.73
N PRO A 887 -16.74 24.39 -6.21
CA PRO A 887 -17.12 23.53 -7.33
C PRO A 887 -18.33 22.66 -6.98
N VAL A 888 -19.38 22.76 -7.80
CA VAL A 888 -20.60 21.97 -7.69
C VAL A 888 -20.85 21.17 -8.98
N VAL A 889 -20.97 19.86 -8.87
CA VAL A 889 -21.40 18.99 -9.98
C VAL A 889 -22.87 18.67 -9.79
N HIS A 890 -23.72 19.12 -10.72
CA HIS A 890 -25.14 18.80 -10.69
C HIS A 890 -25.40 17.48 -11.39
N ASN A 891 -26.22 16.61 -10.79
CA ASN A 891 -26.73 15.39 -11.40
C ASN A 891 -28.18 15.15 -10.96
N TYR A 892 -29.15 15.83 -11.59
CA TYR A 892 -30.59 15.72 -11.27
C TYR A 892 -31.50 16.01 -12.49
N GLY A 893 -32.82 15.92 -12.31
CA GLY A 893 -33.79 16.18 -13.37
C GLY A 893 -34.17 14.96 -14.21
N HIS A 894 -34.01 13.77 -13.66
CA HIS A 894 -34.15 12.49 -14.37
C HIS A 894 -35.60 12.06 -14.67
N GLY A 895 -36.61 12.80 -14.22
CA GLY A 895 -38.02 12.49 -14.47
C GLY A 895 -38.40 11.05 -14.10
N ALA A 896 -39.06 10.35 -15.03
CA ALA A 896 -39.44 8.94 -14.87
C ALA A 896 -38.33 7.94 -15.23
N GLY A 897 -37.28 8.39 -15.94
CA GLY A 897 -36.23 7.53 -16.48
C GLY A 897 -35.01 7.37 -15.59
N GLY A 898 -35.02 7.91 -14.37
CA GLY A 898 -33.83 7.93 -13.50
C GLY A 898 -33.20 6.57 -13.25
N PHE A 899 -34.01 5.54 -12.94
CA PHE A 899 -33.49 4.19 -12.78
C PHE A 899 -32.84 3.64 -14.06
N SER A 900 -33.34 4.02 -15.24
CA SER A 900 -32.85 3.54 -16.53
C SER A 900 -31.52 4.11 -16.98
N VAL A 901 -31.09 5.24 -16.40
CA VAL A 901 -29.85 5.93 -16.80
C VAL A 901 -28.90 6.20 -15.63
N HIS A 902 -29.24 5.78 -14.41
CA HIS A 902 -28.55 6.19 -13.18
C HIS A 902 -27.04 5.88 -13.15
N ARG A 903 -26.61 4.77 -13.77
CA ARG A 903 -25.19 4.40 -13.79
C ARG A 903 -24.44 5.24 -14.81
N GLY A 904 -25.03 5.47 -15.98
CA GLY A 904 -24.40 6.28 -17.02
C GLY A 904 -24.28 7.76 -16.63
N THR A 905 -25.32 8.34 -16.03
CA THR A 905 -25.23 9.71 -15.52
C THR A 905 -24.28 9.82 -14.31
N ALA A 906 -24.15 8.76 -13.50
CA ALA A 906 -23.18 8.69 -12.42
C ALA A 906 -21.72 8.62 -12.91
N ILE A 907 -21.43 7.85 -13.97
CA ILE A 907 -20.11 7.80 -14.60
C ILE A 907 -19.72 9.20 -15.11
N GLU A 908 -20.63 9.86 -15.82
CA GLU A 908 -20.37 11.21 -16.34
C GLU A 908 -20.21 12.25 -15.22
N ALA A 909 -21.00 12.17 -14.15
CA ALA A 909 -20.83 13.02 -12.98
C ALA A 909 -19.48 12.78 -12.28
N ALA A 910 -19.02 11.52 -12.18
CA ALA A 910 -17.73 11.18 -11.59
C ALA A 910 -16.55 11.75 -12.42
N GLN A 911 -16.64 11.71 -13.75
CA GLN A 911 -15.65 12.34 -14.64
C GLN A 911 -15.56 13.86 -14.41
N LEU A 912 -16.70 14.54 -14.26
CA LEU A 912 -16.70 15.98 -13.93
C LEU A 912 -16.10 16.28 -12.55
N VAL A 913 -16.26 15.38 -11.57
CA VAL A 913 -15.61 15.49 -10.26
C VAL A 913 -14.09 15.32 -10.39
N GLU A 914 -13.63 14.35 -11.18
CA GLU A 914 -12.21 14.14 -11.46
C GLU A 914 -11.56 15.37 -12.13
N GLU A 915 -12.26 16.01 -13.07
CA GLU A 915 -11.84 17.27 -13.68
C GLU A 915 -11.74 18.41 -12.65
N CYS A 916 -12.68 18.50 -11.71
CA CYS A 916 -12.64 19.47 -10.60
C CYS A 916 -11.42 19.23 -9.70
N ILE A 917 -11.15 17.99 -9.33
CA ILE A 917 -10.00 17.63 -8.49
C ILE A 917 -8.70 18.01 -9.19
N SER A 918 -8.58 17.68 -10.47
CA SER A 918 -7.42 18.05 -11.30
C SER A 918 -7.21 19.56 -11.36
N ALA A 919 -8.29 20.34 -11.46
CA ALA A 919 -8.23 21.80 -11.45
C ALA A 919 -7.80 22.38 -10.09
N LEU A 920 -8.26 21.80 -8.97
CA LEU A 920 -7.87 22.18 -7.62
C LEU A 920 -6.37 21.90 -7.36
N GLN A 921 -5.86 20.78 -7.86
CA GLN A 921 -4.44 20.44 -7.78
C GLN A 921 -3.58 21.37 -8.66
N GLY A 922 -4.07 21.74 -9.84
CA GLY A 922 -3.40 22.68 -10.76
C GLY A 922 -3.34 24.12 -10.23
N SER A 923 -4.37 24.64 -9.56
CA SER A 923 -4.37 26.01 -9.01
C SER A 923 -3.41 26.17 -7.81
N SER A 924 -3.28 25.13 -6.98
CA SER A 924 -2.32 25.08 -5.86
C SER A 924 -0.87 25.19 -6.35
N SER A 925 -0.56 24.69 -7.55
CA SER A 925 0.77 24.79 -8.16
C SER A 925 1.10 26.20 -8.68
N ARG A 926 0.09 26.97 -9.11
CA ARG A 926 0.25 28.36 -9.60
C ARG A 926 0.28 29.41 -8.50
N ALA A 927 -0.37 29.16 -7.37
CA ALA A 927 -0.33 30.05 -6.20
C ALA A 927 0.95 29.90 -5.36
N LYS A 928 1.77 28.88 -5.65
CA LYS A 928 3.08 28.60 -5.00
C LYS A 928 4.29 28.97 -5.87
N LEU A 929 4.07 29.40 -7.12
CA LEU A 929 5.03 30.08 -8.00
C LEU A 929 4.89 31.59 -7.78
#